data_AF-A0A3M7MYW7-F1
#
_entry.id   AF-A0A3M7MYW7-F1
#
_cell.length_a   1.000
_cell.length_b   1.000
_cell.length_c   1.000
_cell.angle_alpha   90.00
_cell.angle_beta   90.00
_cell.angle_gamma   90.00
#
_symmetry.space_group_name_H-M   'P 1'
#
loop_
_entity.id
_entity.type
_entity.pdbx_description
1 polymer ?
#
loop_
_entity_poly.entity_id
_entity_poly.type
_entity_poly.pdbx_seq_one_letter_code
_entity_poly.pdbx_strand_id
1 'polypeptide(L)'
;MAPSDAVTTRSGVRASSLIGTAFITTITYLAFRYLHTRTRNTKSVEDGTSFAENPIVKNFSALKSYRSDRFYYPSIRTFYHPHRHRQKLQAIAELPLLVFVHGLGGSLEQFGPLLGSLINVGPCFGIELPGHGKSAFEPHDYEAYTVDAFVHLWRTAIASVCREYGHKSVVLLGHSMGCSISALLATQECPDFEVAGMIAICPKANPPTQAQTKQFRRFLSLPDFVLDTFRFVDKIGGVDSKSVKRFVGEHADVSLRKAQLYFNEQFKTPVWKRAAIGCLATYDSQGQPHGGMPGKDTWSKVETPLFLVAGEADSVTKPEEVEHIVSYLRHRKPPSSPKVNVSLKPMIQSESERPTPASSALAPTPYSSFTTPLDASDKPAGQSDQLSSDKIHGTRPAVTEEKSLHSVTIKTVILPSPAAHALLYDPAVYRTLAGLIEDFLRDCVSPHLDLGWQLQSLTTTGKWDVKNLEKWQATLPVSGPICTKAPPPNHTNGLFRALKTLREQDSIHTPKRFIANWKDKIYAIIDISHDPPIYDTKAMDRGGIHYHKFPTVSKVPPTVIEVGKFIALVDRIRNNMAADGETYKSIGVHCHYGYNRTGFFICSYLIEREDFSVEEAVDEFKQAKPPGIKHDHFIDTLYVRYCVGLKKPATLRLEEDSEG
;
A
#
# COMPACT_ATOMS: atom_id res chain seq x y z
N MET A 1 15.17 -45.88 79.53
CA MET A 1 15.98 -44.68 79.26
C MET A 1 15.85 -44.36 77.77
N ALA A 2 15.34 -43.18 77.47
CA ALA A 2 15.48 -42.43 76.20
C ALA A 2 16.79 -41.58 76.26
N PRO A 3 17.11 -40.64 75.35
CA PRO A 3 16.91 -40.52 73.89
C PRO A 3 18.18 -40.00 73.10
N SER A 4 18.00 -39.88 71.77
CA SER A 4 18.50 -38.92 70.73
C SER A 4 19.83 -38.14 70.84
N ASP A 5 20.57 -38.02 69.73
CA ASP A 5 20.59 -36.78 68.92
C ASP A 5 21.37 -36.86 67.60
N ALA A 6 20.89 -36.07 66.65
CA ALA A 6 21.27 -35.98 65.25
C ALA A 6 22.47 -35.06 65.01
N VAL A 7 23.27 -35.37 63.97
CA VAL A 7 24.18 -34.40 63.34
C VAL A 7 23.73 -34.16 61.90
N THR A 8 23.10 -33.00 61.73
CA THR A 8 22.60 -32.43 60.49
C THR A 8 23.76 -31.91 59.62
N THR A 9 23.91 -32.42 58.40
CA THR A 9 24.87 -31.91 57.41
C THR A 9 24.44 -30.54 56.88
N ARG A 10 25.23 -29.51 57.21
CA ARG A 10 25.03 -28.08 56.91
C ARG A 10 25.37 -27.67 55.45
N SER A 11 25.28 -28.58 54.47
CA SER A 11 25.72 -28.34 53.08
C SER A 11 24.61 -27.94 52.09
N GLY A 12 23.34 -28.19 52.39
CA GLY A 12 22.21 -27.95 51.46
C GLY A 12 21.72 -26.50 51.37
N VAL A 13 22.03 -25.65 52.36
CA VAL A 13 21.46 -24.28 52.46
C VAL A 13 22.30 -23.22 51.75
N ARG A 14 23.60 -23.47 51.52
CA ARG A 14 24.48 -22.50 50.82
C ARG A 14 24.38 -22.58 49.30
N ALA A 15 24.14 -23.76 48.71
CA ALA A 15 24.07 -23.93 47.26
C ALA A 15 22.76 -23.35 46.65
N SER A 16 21.64 -23.49 47.35
CA SER A 16 20.34 -22.92 46.96
C SER A 16 20.29 -21.40 47.13
N SER A 17 21.02 -20.85 48.12
CA SER A 17 21.22 -19.40 48.30
C SER A 17 22.07 -18.77 47.18
N LEU A 18 23.13 -19.46 46.72
CA LEU A 18 24.01 -19.00 45.64
C LEU A 18 23.33 -19.01 44.26
N ILE A 19 22.50 -20.01 43.97
CA ILE A 19 21.72 -20.05 42.71
C ILE A 19 20.62 -18.97 42.72
N GLY A 20 19.95 -18.76 43.86
CA GLY A 20 18.98 -17.69 44.03
C GLY A 20 19.59 -16.30 43.88
N THR A 21 20.76 -16.05 44.47
CA THR A 21 21.46 -14.77 44.35
C THR A 21 22.02 -14.54 42.94
N ALA A 22 22.54 -15.55 42.26
CA ALA A 22 22.98 -15.45 40.85
C ALA A 22 21.81 -15.17 39.89
N PHE A 23 20.65 -15.79 40.13
CA PHE A 23 19.45 -15.56 39.33
C PHE A 23 18.88 -14.15 39.57
N ILE A 24 18.81 -13.71 40.83
CA ILE A 24 18.37 -12.35 41.19
C ILE A 24 19.35 -11.31 40.65
N THR A 25 20.66 -11.50 40.76
CA THR A 25 21.66 -10.55 40.20
C THR A 25 21.63 -10.51 38.69
N THR A 26 21.40 -11.64 38.01
CA THR A 26 21.25 -11.67 36.54
C THR A 26 19.97 -10.96 36.11
N ILE A 27 18.85 -11.18 36.80
CA ILE A 27 17.59 -10.47 36.54
C ILE A 27 17.74 -8.97 36.85
N THR A 28 18.40 -8.61 37.94
CA THR A 28 18.62 -7.21 38.33
C THR A 28 19.57 -6.53 37.35
N TYR A 29 20.60 -7.22 36.87
CA TYR A 29 21.51 -6.73 35.83
C TYR A 29 20.80 -6.57 34.48
N LEU A 30 19.95 -7.53 34.09
CA LEU A 30 19.13 -7.44 32.89
C LEU A 30 18.07 -6.35 33.00
N ALA A 31 17.43 -6.17 34.16
CA ALA A 31 16.48 -5.09 34.44
C ALA A 31 17.15 -3.72 34.47
N PHE A 32 18.34 -3.63 35.07
CA PHE A 32 19.17 -2.42 35.07
C PHE A 32 19.63 -2.08 33.65
N ARG A 33 20.12 -3.06 32.87
CA ARG A 33 20.42 -2.86 31.45
C ARG A 33 19.18 -2.49 30.66
N TYR A 34 18.03 -3.11 30.89
CA TYR A 34 16.75 -2.78 30.26
C TYR A 34 16.34 -1.33 30.53
N LEU A 35 16.36 -0.90 31.80
CA LEU A 35 16.08 0.47 32.20
C LEU A 35 17.08 1.47 31.60
N HIS A 36 18.36 1.11 31.55
CA HIS A 36 19.43 1.97 31.06
C HIS A 36 19.48 2.06 29.52
N THR A 37 19.15 0.96 28.81
CA THR A 37 18.93 0.96 27.36
C THR A 37 17.65 1.66 26.98
N ARG A 38 16.60 1.58 27.81
CA ARG A 38 15.36 2.34 27.59
C ARG A 38 15.61 3.84 27.66
N THR A 39 16.41 4.31 28.63
CA THR A 39 16.82 5.73 28.72
C THR A 39 17.75 6.17 27.58
N ARG A 40 18.56 5.26 27.03
CA ARG A 40 19.43 5.52 25.87
C ARG A 40 18.67 5.52 24.54
N ASN A 41 17.73 4.59 24.35
CA ASN A 41 16.85 4.53 23.18
C ASN A 41 15.87 5.71 23.14
N THR A 42 15.38 6.18 24.29
CA THR A 42 14.58 7.42 24.33
C THR A 42 15.39 8.64 23.89
N LYS A 43 16.71 8.66 24.12
CA LYS A 43 17.61 9.72 23.64
C LYS A 43 18.03 9.55 22.17
N SER A 44 18.15 8.33 21.65
CA SER A 44 18.51 8.10 20.23
C SER A 44 17.31 8.22 19.27
N VAL A 45 16.08 8.26 19.78
CA VAL A 45 14.87 8.53 18.98
C VAL A 45 14.65 10.04 18.76
N GLU A 46 15.33 10.90 19.53
CA GLU A 46 15.26 12.36 19.35
C GLU A 46 16.07 12.89 18.16
N ASP A 47 16.99 12.10 17.59
CA ASP A 47 17.73 12.47 16.38
C ASP A 47 16.97 12.02 15.10
N GLY A 48 16.04 12.88 14.66
CA GLY A 48 15.71 13.08 13.24
C GLY A 48 14.97 11.96 12.48
N THR A 49 14.49 10.89 13.12
CA THR A 49 13.81 9.78 12.43
C THR A 49 12.55 9.25 13.13
N SER A 50 11.63 10.14 13.53
CA SER A 50 10.28 9.70 13.92
C SER A 50 9.59 9.10 12.70
N PHE A 51 9.08 7.86 12.79
CA PHE A 51 8.08 7.37 11.85
C PHE A 51 6.86 8.30 11.97
N ALA A 52 6.80 9.30 11.08
CA ALA A 52 5.72 10.27 11.08
C ALA A 52 4.43 9.53 10.72
N GLU A 53 3.44 9.63 11.60
CA GLU A 53 2.11 9.08 11.37
C GLU A 53 1.62 9.49 9.99
N ASN A 54 1.05 8.54 9.24
CA ASN A 54 0.56 8.81 7.90
C ASN A 54 -0.51 9.90 7.96
N PRO A 55 -0.36 11.03 7.24
CA PRO A 55 -1.29 12.15 7.33
C PRO A 55 -2.74 11.77 6.99
N ILE A 56 -2.95 10.82 6.08
CA ILE A 56 -4.28 10.35 5.70
C ILE A 56 -4.90 9.59 6.88
N VAL A 57 -4.19 8.63 7.45
CA VAL A 57 -4.71 7.86 8.59
C VAL A 57 -4.95 8.79 9.78
N LYS A 58 -4.02 9.70 10.07
CA LYS A 58 -4.15 10.69 11.15
C LYS A 58 -5.37 11.60 10.99
N ASN A 59 -5.55 12.21 9.82
CA ASN A 59 -6.55 13.26 9.61
C ASN A 59 -7.98 12.71 9.46
N PHE A 60 -8.12 11.44 9.10
CA PHE A 60 -9.40 10.78 8.84
C PHE A 60 -9.73 9.68 9.86
N SER A 61 -9.01 9.65 10.99
CA SER A 61 -9.31 8.77 12.11
C SER A 61 -10.00 9.50 13.25
N ALA A 62 -10.94 8.82 13.89
CA ALA A 62 -11.53 9.21 15.17
C ALA A 62 -11.56 8.01 16.13
N LEU A 63 -11.61 8.27 17.43
CA LEU A 63 -11.88 7.22 18.42
C LEU A 63 -13.40 7.03 18.51
N LYS A 64 -13.89 5.82 18.25
CA LYS A 64 -15.30 5.44 18.40
C LYS A 64 -15.43 4.28 19.39
N SER A 65 -16.59 4.14 20.02
CA SER A 65 -16.92 2.96 20.81
C SER A 65 -17.74 1.97 19.98
N TYR A 66 -17.57 0.68 20.25
CA TYR A 66 -18.33 -0.38 19.60
C TYR A 66 -18.86 -1.35 20.65
N ARG A 67 -20.08 -1.84 20.44
CA ARG A 67 -20.68 -2.88 21.27
C ARG A 67 -21.03 -4.06 20.37
N SER A 68 -20.41 -5.20 20.64
CA SER A 68 -20.86 -6.49 20.11
C SER A 68 -21.84 -7.12 21.09
N ASP A 69 -22.39 -8.28 20.74
CA ASP A 69 -23.33 -9.01 21.60
C ASP A 69 -22.73 -9.38 22.97
N ARG A 70 -21.39 -9.51 23.05
CA ARG A 70 -20.69 -9.99 24.25
C ARG A 70 -19.78 -8.95 24.89
N PHE A 71 -19.23 -8.02 24.11
CA PHE A 71 -18.18 -7.12 24.60
C PHE A 71 -18.46 -5.66 24.23
N TYR A 72 -18.03 -4.76 25.11
CA TYR A 72 -18.01 -3.33 24.87
C TYR A 72 -16.57 -2.86 24.73
N TYR A 73 -16.26 -2.26 23.58
CA TYR A 73 -14.96 -1.69 23.25
C TYR A 73 -15.09 -0.17 23.33
N PRO A 74 -14.59 0.47 24.40
CA PRO A 74 -14.89 1.88 24.69
C PRO A 74 -14.20 2.87 23.76
N SER A 75 -13.06 2.49 23.17
CA SER A 75 -12.25 3.40 22.35
C SER A 75 -11.43 2.63 21.34
N ILE A 76 -11.90 2.65 20.10
CA ILE A 76 -11.32 2.00 18.93
C ILE A 76 -11.02 3.07 17.89
N ARG A 77 -9.76 3.16 17.45
CA ARG A 77 -9.39 4.04 16.35
C ARG A 77 -10.08 3.55 15.08
N THR A 78 -10.89 4.43 14.52
CA THR A 78 -11.74 4.18 13.35
C THR A 78 -11.38 5.18 12.27
N PHE A 79 -10.93 4.68 11.14
CA PHE A 79 -10.60 5.44 9.95
C PHE A 79 -11.75 5.38 8.95
N TYR A 80 -12.16 6.54 8.43
CA TYR A 80 -13.08 6.62 7.29
C TYR A 80 -12.67 7.76 6.36
N HIS A 81 -12.37 7.42 5.11
CA HIS A 81 -12.10 8.39 4.06
C HIS A 81 -13.18 8.28 2.97
N PRO A 82 -14.05 9.30 2.81
CA PRO A 82 -15.03 9.29 1.72
C PRO A 82 -14.32 9.42 0.37
N HIS A 83 -14.89 8.85 -0.69
CA HIS A 83 -14.35 9.08 -2.03
C HIS A 83 -14.48 10.57 -2.40
N ARG A 84 -13.42 11.17 -2.96
CA ARG A 84 -13.35 12.62 -3.24
C ARG A 84 -14.52 13.12 -4.08
N HIS A 85 -14.99 12.30 -5.01
CA HIS A 85 -16.07 12.62 -5.93
C HIS A 85 -17.37 11.88 -5.62
N ARG A 86 -17.55 11.43 -4.36
CA ARG A 86 -18.69 10.61 -3.93
C ARG A 86 -20.04 11.14 -4.39
N GLN A 87 -20.34 12.43 -4.18
CA GLN A 87 -21.63 13.01 -4.57
C GLN A 87 -21.90 12.90 -6.09
N LYS A 88 -20.87 13.07 -6.91
CA LYS A 88 -20.99 12.99 -8.37
C LYS A 88 -21.06 11.53 -8.84
N LEU A 89 -20.26 10.65 -8.24
CA LEU A 89 -20.21 9.23 -8.61
C LEU A 89 -21.45 8.47 -8.14
N GLN A 90 -22.03 8.78 -6.97
CA GLN A 90 -23.24 8.11 -6.48
C GLN A 90 -24.45 8.23 -7.42
N ALA A 91 -24.48 9.24 -8.29
CA ALA A 91 -25.53 9.37 -9.31
C ALA A 91 -25.38 8.40 -10.49
N ILE A 92 -24.19 7.82 -10.68
CA ILE A 92 -23.82 7.01 -11.86
C ILE A 92 -23.32 5.61 -11.52
N ALA A 93 -22.73 5.41 -10.33
CA ALA A 93 -22.19 4.14 -9.87
C ALA A 93 -22.12 4.08 -8.33
N GLU A 94 -22.46 2.93 -7.78
CA GLU A 94 -22.21 2.62 -6.37
C GLU A 94 -20.83 1.97 -6.22
N LEU A 95 -19.90 2.66 -5.55
CA LEU A 95 -18.55 2.15 -5.31
C LEU A 95 -18.51 1.33 -4.02
N PRO A 96 -18.00 0.08 -4.04
CA PRO A 96 -17.79 -0.70 -2.83
C PRO A 96 -16.87 0.01 -1.83
N LEU A 97 -17.13 -0.18 -0.54
CA LEU A 97 -16.25 0.30 0.53
C LEU A 97 -15.01 -0.58 0.65
N LEU A 98 -13.82 0.01 0.51
CA LEU A 98 -12.54 -0.69 0.69
C LEU A 98 -12.22 -0.78 2.19
N VAL A 99 -12.24 -1.98 2.76
CA VAL A 99 -12.08 -2.24 4.20
C VAL A 99 -10.69 -2.82 4.50
N PHE A 100 -9.88 -2.10 5.26
CA PHE A 100 -8.48 -2.44 5.56
C PHE A 100 -8.35 -3.14 6.92
N VAL A 101 -8.10 -4.45 6.91
CA VAL A 101 -8.08 -5.31 8.11
C VAL A 101 -6.64 -5.69 8.45
N HIS A 102 -6.07 -5.09 9.50
CA HIS A 102 -4.69 -5.35 9.91
C HIS A 102 -4.54 -6.67 10.70
N GLY A 103 -3.33 -7.21 10.72
CA GLY A 103 -2.98 -8.43 11.44
C GLY A 103 -2.53 -8.23 12.89
N LEU A 104 -2.11 -9.32 13.52
CA LEU A 104 -1.62 -9.37 14.90
C LEU A 104 -0.40 -8.46 15.07
N GLY A 105 -0.45 -7.52 16.02
CA GLY A 105 0.62 -6.57 16.25
C GLY A 105 0.78 -5.49 15.18
N GLY A 106 -0.15 -5.44 14.23
CA GLY A 106 -0.26 -4.41 13.22
C GLY A 106 -1.11 -3.21 13.66
N SER A 107 -1.27 -2.26 12.74
CA SER A 107 -2.12 -1.08 12.89
C SER A 107 -2.53 -0.55 11.51
N LEU A 108 -3.42 0.43 11.46
CA LEU A 108 -3.83 1.05 10.18
C LEU A 108 -2.68 1.77 9.47
N GLU A 109 -1.66 2.20 10.20
CA GLU A 109 -0.47 2.87 9.65
C GLU A 109 0.29 1.99 8.66
N GLN A 110 0.24 0.66 8.81
CA GLN A 110 0.87 -0.28 7.87
C GLN A 110 0.25 -0.19 6.47
N PHE A 111 -1.02 0.18 6.35
CA PHE A 111 -1.69 0.41 5.07
C PHE A 111 -1.45 1.81 4.50
N GLY A 112 -0.80 2.70 5.24
CA GLY A 112 -0.57 4.10 4.84
C GLY A 112 -0.02 4.27 3.42
N PRO A 113 1.02 3.51 3.00
CA PRO A 113 1.54 3.58 1.63
C PRO A 113 0.52 3.18 0.55
N LEU A 114 -0.32 2.15 0.82
CA LEU A 114 -1.39 1.74 -0.10
C LEU A 114 -2.54 2.74 -0.15
N LEU A 115 -2.90 3.32 1.01
CA LEU A 115 -3.95 4.35 1.09
C LEU A 115 -3.64 5.57 0.22
N GLY A 116 -2.37 5.92 0.03
CA GLY A 116 -1.97 6.99 -0.90
C GLY A 116 -2.46 6.80 -2.35
N SER A 117 -2.70 5.56 -2.77
CA SER A 117 -3.30 5.25 -4.08
C SER A 117 -4.80 4.97 -3.97
N LEU A 118 -5.20 4.09 -3.04
CA LEU A 118 -6.54 3.50 -3.01
C LEU A 118 -7.66 4.48 -2.59
N ILE A 119 -7.35 5.58 -1.91
CA ILE A 119 -8.37 6.61 -1.61
C ILE A 119 -8.88 7.33 -2.87
N ASN A 120 -8.13 7.26 -3.97
CA ASN A 120 -8.55 7.79 -5.27
C ASN A 120 -9.42 6.80 -6.05
N VAL A 121 -9.49 5.55 -5.59
CA VAL A 121 -10.17 4.43 -6.27
C VAL A 121 -11.57 4.24 -5.68
N GLY A 122 -11.69 4.30 -4.35
CA GLY A 122 -12.96 4.11 -3.67
C GLY A 122 -12.98 4.73 -2.28
N PRO A 123 -14.15 4.74 -1.61
CA PRO A 123 -14.22 5.08 -0.20
C PRO A 123 -13.47 4.01 0.62
N CYS A 124 -12.77 4.45 1.66
CA CYS A 124 -11.91 3.58 2.47
C CYS A 124 -12.33 3.58 3.94
N PHE A 125 -12.26 2.43 4.59
CA PHE A 125 -12.60 2.23 6.00
C PHE A 125 -11.64 1.26 6.68
N GLY A 126 -11.41 1.45 7.98
CA GLY A 126 -10.69 0.47 8.79
C GLY A 126 -10.79 0.79 10.27
N ILE A 127 -10.56 -0.20 11.12
CA ILE A 127 -10.43 -0.02 12.57
C ILE A 127 -9.11 -0.63 13.05
N GLU A 128 -8.61 -0.15 14.18
CA GLU A 128 -7.54 -0.82 14.91
C GLU A 128 -8.12 -1.74 16.00
N LEU A 129 -7.66 -2.99 16.06
CA LEU A 129 -8.09 -3.95 17.07
C LEU A 129 -7.82 -3.43 18.50
N PRO A 130 -8.56 -3.91 19.52
CA PRO A 130 -8.35 -3.51 20.90
C PRO A 130 -6.87 -3.65 21.32
N GLY A 131 -6.31 -2.60 21.93
CA GLY A 131 -4.91 -2.51 22.34
C GLY A 131 -3.87 -2.44 21.22
N HIS A 132 -4.27 -2.41 19.94
CA HIS A 132 -3.38 -2.22 18.80
C HIS A 132 -3.34 -0.74 18.40
N GLY A 133 -2.19 -0.29 17.87
CA GLY A 133 -2.00 1.10 17.47
C GLY A 133 -2.37 2.09 18.57
N LYS A 134 -3.39 2.91 18.30
CA LYS A 134 -3.96 3.91 19.22
C LYS A 134 -5.30 3.49 19.83
N SER A 135 -5.83 2.32 19.52
CA SER A 135 -7.01 1.77 20.19
C SER A 135 -6.71 1.47 21.66
N ALA A 136 -7.69 1.70 22.54
CA ALA A 136 -7.56 1.39 23.95
C ALA A 136 -7.43 -0.13 24.16
N PHE A 137 -6.65 -0.51 25.16
CA PHE A 137 -6.56 -1.90 25.63
C PHE A 137 -7.71 -2.21 26.59
N GLU A 138 -8.93 -2.28 26.05
CA GLU A 138 -10.15 -2.62 26.79
C GLU A 138 -11.14 -3.36 25.87
N PRO A 139 -11.95 -4.29 26.40
CA PRO A 139 -11.95 -4.78 27.78
C PRO A 139 -10.77 -5.72 28.05
N HIS A 140 -10.38 -5.93 29.31
CA HIS A 140 -9.23 -6.77 29.66
C HIS A 140 -9.46 -8.30 29.60
N ASP A 141 -10.69 -8.73 29.30
CA ASP A 141 -11.09 -10.13 29.17
C ASP A 141 -10.34 -10.81 28.01
N TYR A 142 -9.83 -12.02 28.21
CA TYR A 142 -9.16 -12.79 27.15
C TYR A 142 -10.10 -13.14 25.99
N GLU A 143 -11.37 -13.40 26.27
CA GLU A 143 -12.35 -13.80 25.26
C GLU A 143 -12.63 -12.66 24.27
N ALA A 144 -12.43 -11.40 24.68
CA ALA A 144 -12.57 -10.22 23.83
C ALA A 144 -11.46 -10.06 22.76
N TYR A 145 -10.41 -10.89 22.83
CA TYR A 145 -9.28 -10.93 21.88
C TYR A 145 -9.22 -12.22 21.07
N THR A 146 -10.28 -13.03 21.10
CA THR A 146 -10.43 -14.18 20.21
C THR A 146 -10.68 -13.71 18.78
N VAL A 147 -10.31 -14.55 17.80
CA VAL A 147 -10.62 -14.26 16.38
C VAL A 147 -12.12 -14.04 16.18
N ASP A 148 -12.97 -14.82 16.85
CA ASP A 148 -14.43 -14.68 16.77
C ASP A 148 -14.92 -13.33 17.32
N ALA A 149 -14.38 -12.89 18.47
CA ALA A 149 -14.68 -11.57 19.02
C ALA A 149 -14.23 -10.44 18.08
N PHE A 150 -13.08 -10.59 17.42
CA PHE A 150 -12.62 -9.63 16.41
C PHE A 150 -13.54 -9.62 15.17
N VAL A 151 -13.98 -10.79 14.67
CA VAL A 151 -14.94 -10.87 13.57
C VAL A 151 -16.24 -10.15 13.93
N HIS A 152 -16.74 -10.32 15.16
CA HIS A 152 -17.94 -9.61 15.64
C HIS A 152 -17.73 -8.10 15.71
N LEU A 153 -16.59 -7.65 16.26
CA LEU A 153 -16.24 -6.23 16.29
C LEU A 153 -16.16 -5.63 14.88
N TRP A 154 -15.48 -6.31 13.96
CA TRP A 154 -15.38 -5.87 12.56
C TRP A 154 -16.73 -5.83 11.87
N ARG A 155 -17.58 -6.86 12.03
CA ARG A 155 -18.94 -6.86 11.50
C ARG A 155 -19.73 -5.66 12.00
N THR A 156 -19.73 -5.40 13.30
CA THR A 156 -20.43 -4.25 13.89
C THR A 156 -19.91 -2.93 13.34
N ALA A 157 -18.60 -2.78 13.22
CA ALA A 157 -17.97 -1.56 12.74
C ALA A 157 -18.27 -1.30 11.25
N ILE A 158 -18.17 -2.33 10.41
CA ILE A 158 -18.51 -2.27 8.97
C ILE A 158 -19.99 -1.95 8.80
N ALA A 159 -20.88 -2.67 9.49
CA ALA A 159 -22.31 -2.42 9.45
C ALA A 159 -22.67 -0.98 9.87
N SER A 160 -22.00 -0.46 10.91
CA SER A 160 -22.19 0.93 11.36
C SER A 160 -21.82 1.93 10.28
N VAL A 161 -20.65 1.80 9.64
CA VAL A 161 -20.20 2.75 8.60
C VAL A 161 -21.01 2.60 7.31
N CYS A 162 -21.45 1.37 6.97
CA CYS A 162 -22.35 1.10 5.86
C CYS A 162 -23.71 1.77 6.06
N ARG A 163 -24.30 1.70 7.25
CA ARG A 163 -25.55 2.43 7.55
C ARG A 163 -25.36 3.94 7.60
N GLU A 164 -24.29 4.41 8.24
CA GLU A 164 -24.01 5.86 8.40
C GLU A 164 -23.82 6.55 7.04
N TYR A 165 -23.21 5.86 6.08
CA TYR A 165 -22.86 6.43 4.77
C TYR A 165 -23.54 5.75 3.58
N GLY A 166 -24.48 4.84 3.80
CA GLY A 166 -25.23 4.17 2.74
C GLY A 166 -24.37 3.37 1.77
N HIS A 167 -23.37 2.62 2.26
CA HIS A 167 -22.63 1.66 1.44
C HIS A 167 -23.34 0.31 1.49
N LYS A 168 -23.66 -0.30 0.35
CA LYS A 168 -24.29 -1.63 0.32
C LYS A 168 -23.30 -2.77 0.19
N SER A 169 -22.13 -2.54 -0.39
CA SER A 169 -21.12 -3.57 -0.60
C SER A 169 -19.72 -3.13 -0.15
N VAL A 170 -18.90 -4.12 0.19
CA VAL A 170 -17.54 -3.92 0.71
C VAL A 170 -16.54 -4.84 0.02
N VAL A 171 -15.29 -4.43 -0.04
CA VAL A 171 -14.15 -5.27 -0.40
C VAL A 171 -13.23 -5.38 0.80
N LEU A 172 -12.90 -6.61 1.20
CA LEU A 172 -12.07 -6.86 2.37
C LEU A 172 -10.59 -6.97 1.96
N LEU A 173 -9.74 -6.08 2.48
CA LEU A 173 -8.29 -6.10 2.29
C LEU A 173 -7.62 -6.52 3.61
N GLY A 174 -7.36 -7.82 3.75
CA GLY A 174 -6.71 -8.38 4.94
C GLY A 174 -5.20 -8.47 4.79
N HIS A 175 -4.46 -8.22 5.88
CA HIS A 175 -3.03 -8.55 5.98
C HIS A 175 -2.77 -9.52 7.13
N SER A 176 -2.00 -10.59 6.88
CA SER A 176 -1.60 -11.56 7.91
C SER A 176 -2.83 -12.18 8.61
N MET A 177 -2.93 -12.12 9.94
CA MET A 177 -4.15 -12.51 10.69
C MET A 177 -5.41 -11.76 10.22
N GLY A 178 -5.29 -10.56 9.66
CA GLY A 178 -6.40 -9.84 9.05
C GLY A 178 -7.03 -10.60 7.88
N CYS A 179 -6.26 -11.41 7.15
CA CYS A 179 -6.78 -12.32 6.11
C CYS A 179 -7.73 -13.36 6.70
N SER A 180 -7.41 -13.90 7.87
CA SER A 180 -8.24 -14.86 8.60
C SER A 180 -9.58 -14.23 9.02
N ILE A 181 -9.54 -13.02 9.57
CA ILE A 181 -10.75 -12.26 9.92
C ILE A 181 -11.59 -12.00 8.67
N SER A 182 -10.96 -11.55 7.57
CA SER A 182 -11.63 -11.30 6.30
C SER A 182 -12.27 -12.56 5.70
N ALA A 183 -11.62 -13.72 5.77
CA ALA A 183 -12.17 -14.98 5.29
C ALA A 183 -13.42 -15.39 6.10
N LEU A 184 -13.40 -15.18 7.42
CA LEU A 184 -14.56 -15.44 8.28
C LEU A 184 -15.71 -14.47 7.99
N LEU A 185 -15.42 -13.18 7.77
CA LEU A 185 -16.43 -12.19 7.37
C LEU A 185 -17.04 -12.51 5.99
N ALA A 186 -16.22 -12.94 5.03
CA ALA A 186 -16.66 -13.26 3.67
C ALA A 186 -17.49 -14.56 3.58
N THR A 187 -17.48 -15.40 4.61
CA THR A 187 -18.18 -16.70 4.63
C THR A 187 -19.37 -16.74 5.59
N GLN A 188 -19.57 -15.67 6.37
CA GLN A 188 -20.68 -15.54 7.30
C GLN A 188 -21.71 -14.55 6.72
N GLU A 189 -22.99 -14.84 6.87
CA GLU A 189 -24.04 -13.92 6.42
C GLU A 189 -23.94 -12.58 7.16
N CYS A 190 -23.91 -11.50 6.39
CA CYS A 190 -23.87 -10.12 6.87
C CYS A 190 -25.07 -9.36 6.27
N PRO A 191 -26.19 -9.20 6.99
CA PRO A 191 -27.40 -8.61 6.41
C PRO A 191 -27.28 -7.12 6.07
N ASP A 192 -26.34 -6.41 6.71
CA ASP A 192 -26.14 -4.98 6.53
C ASP A 192 -25.28 -4.62 5.30
N PHE A 193 -24.51 -5.57 4.76
CA PHE A 193 -23.61 -5.32 3.63
C PHE A 193 -23.21 -6.61 2.90
N GLU A 194 -23.03 -6.52 1.58
CA GLU A 194 -22.50 -7.59 0.74
C GLU A 194 -20.97 -7.53 0.67
N VAL A 195 -20.29 -8.68 0.74
CA VAL A 195 -18.86 -8.75 0.44
C VAL A 195 -18.69 -8.97 -1.06
N ALA A 196 -18.28 -7.93 -1.80
CA ALA A 196 -18.12 -7.98 -3.26
C ALA A 196 -16.76 -8.56 -3.71
N GLY A 197 -15.79 -8.66 -2.79
CA GLY A 197 -14.47 -9.20 -3.08
C GLY A 197 -13.58 -9.26 -1.86
N MET A 198 -12.50 -10.04 -1.97
CA MET A 198 -11.50 -10.20 -0.91
C MET A 198 -10.08 -10.17 -1.49
N ILE A 199 -9.19 -9.44 -0.81
CA ILE A 199 -7.76 -9.39 -1.06
C ILE A 199 -7.06 -9.85 0.21
N ALA A 200 -6.28 -10.93 0.12
CA ALA A 200 -5.56 -11.53 1.22
C ALA A 200 -4.05 -11.36 1.01
N ILE A 201 -3.44 -10.47 1.80
CA ILE A 201 -2.03 -10.11 1.76
C ILE A 201 -1.28 -10.91 2.83
N CYS A 202 -0.34 -11.74 2.42
CA CYS A 202 0.39 -12.66 3.31
C CYS A 202 -0.55 -13.54 4.14
N PRO A 203 -1.48 -14.31 3.52
CA PRO A 203 -2.47 -15.09 4.26
C PRO A 203 -1.85 -16.33 4.92
N LYS A 204 -2.55 -16.87 5.92
CA LYS A 204 -2.25 -18.18 6.51
C LYS A 204 -3.40 -19.14 6.23
N ALA A 205 -3.10 -20.30 5.66
CA ALA A 205 -4.09 -21.27 5.21
C ALA A 205 -4.64 -22.12 6.36
N ASN A 206 -3.80 -22.43 7.35
CA ASN A 206 -4.15 -23.34 8.44
C ASN A 206 -3.84 -22.77 9.83
N PRO A 207 -4.65 -23.14 10.84
CA PRO A 207 -4.27 -22.95 12.23
C PRO A 207 -3.03 -23.78 12.59
N PRO A 208 -2.26 -23.39 13.63
CA PRO A 208 -1.16 -24.19 14.16
C PRO A 208 -1.66 -25.55 14.65
N THR A 209 -0.93 -26.63 14.37
CA THR A 209 -1.34 -28.01 14.72
C THR A 209 -1.64 -28.17 16.22
N GLN A 210 -2.35 -29.23 16.61
CA GLN A 210 -2.66 -29.50 18.02
C GLN A 210 -1.43 -29.48 18.93
N ALA A 211 -0.31 -30.07 18.47
CA ALA A 211 0.96 -30.07 19.20
C ALA A 211 1.57 -28.66 19.32
N GLN A 212 1.62 -27.90 18.22
CA GLN A 212 2.10 -26.51 18.21
C GLN A 212 1.23 -25.62 19.10
N THR A 213 -0.08 -25.77 19.02
CA THR A 213 -1.06 -25.07 19.84
C THR A 213 -0.85 -25.33 21.32
N LYS A 214 -0.63 -26.58 21.74
CA LYS A 214 -0.33 -26.93 23.13
C LYS A 214 0.98 -26.28 23.61
N GLN A 215 2.02 -26.30 22.76
CA GLN A 215 3.30 -25.65 23.06
C GLN A 215 3.14 -24.14 23.21
N PHE A 216 2.43 -23.49 22.29
CA PHE A 216 2.17 -22.05 22.34
C PHE A 216 1.32 -21.65 23.54
N ARG A 217 0.26 -22.41 23.88
CA ARG A 217 -0.53 -22.15 25.10
C ARG A 217 0.32 -22.24 26.36
N ARG A 218 1.21 -23.25 26.45
CA ARG A 218 2.14 -23.37 27.57
C ARG A 218 3.10 -22.19 27.65
N PHE A 219 3.67 -21.76 26.51
CA PHE A 219 4.55 -20.59 26.47
C PHE A 219 3.82 -19.30 26.85
N LEU A 220 2.63 -19.07 26.28
CA LEU A 220 1.84 -17.87 26.52
C LEU A 220 1.23 -17.83 27.92
N SER A 221 1.10 -18.96 28.61
CA SER A 221 0.69 -19.00 30.03
C SER A 221 1.73 -18.43 31.00
N LEU A 222 2.97 -18.19 30.54
CA LEU A 222 4.02 -17.58 31.35
C LEU A 222 3.61 -16.17 31.83
N PRO A 223 4.06 -15.73 33.02
CA PRO A 223 3.83 -14.36 33.49
C PRO A 223 4.38 -13.31 32.54
N ASP A 224 3.75 -12.14 32.50
CA ASP A 224 4.05 -11.10 31.52
C ASP A 224 5.51 -10.62 31.60
N PHE A 225 6.12 -10.56 32.80
CA PHE A 225 7.53 -10.18 32.95
C PHE A 225 8.51 -11.18 32.29
N VAL A 226 8.14 -12.47 32.21
CA VAL A 226 8.95 -13.49 31.52
C VAL A 226 8.83 -13.31 30.01
N LEU A 227 7.60 -13.08 29.53
CA LEU A 227 7.32 -12.82 28.11
C LEU A 227 7.95 -11.51 27.64
N ASP A 228 7.97 -10.48 28.49
CA ASP A 228 8.69 -9.23 28.26
C ASP A 228 10.20 -9.46 28.14
N THR A 229 10.78 -10.30 28.99
CA THR A 229 12.20 -10.65 28.91
C THR A 229 12.51 -11.36 27.59
N PHE A 230 11.66 -12.32 27.17
CA PHE A 230 11.81 -12.99 25.87
C PHE A 230 11.69 -11.99 24.70
N ARG A 231 10.66 -11.14 24.72
CA ARG A 231 10.44 -10.11 23.69
C ARG A 231 11.56 -9.08 23.66
N PHE A 232 12.15 -8.76 24.80
CA PHE A 232 13.33 -7.91 24.87
C PHE A 232 14.53 -8.57 24.19
N VAL A 233 14.78 -9.85 24.48
CA VAL A 233 15.85 -10.62 23.81
C VAL A 233 15.61 -10.71 22.29
N ASP A 234 14.38 -10.94 21.84
CA ASP A 234 14.02 -10.98 20.41
C ASP A 234 14.24 -9.62 19.70
N LYS A 235 14.22 -8.52 20.46
CA LYS A 235 14.47 -7.15 20.01
C LYS A 235 15.93 -6.69 20.12
N ILE A 236 16.82 -7.48 20.72
CA ILE A 236 18.25 -7.15 20.78
C ILE A 236 18.78 -7.01 19.34
N GLY A 237 19.49 -5.91 19.08
CA GLY A 237 19.95 -5.53 17.74
C GLY A 237 19.12 -4.42 17.07
N GLY A 238 18.00 -3.99 17.67
CA GLY A 238 17.19 -2.88 17.16
C GLY A 238 16.69 -3.15 15.74
N VAL A 239 17.09 -2.32 14.78
CA VAL A 239 16.75 -2.47 13.35
C VAL A 239 17.34 -3.75 12.72
N ASP A 240 18.37 -4.34 13.32
CA ASP A 240 18.98 -5.60 12.91
C ASP A 240 18.51 -6.80 13.73
N SER A 241 17.54 -6.61 14.63
CA SER A 241 17.05 -7.68 15.49
C SER A 241 16.31 -8.78 14.72
N LYS A 242 16.29 -9.99 15.30
CA LYS A 242 15.53 -11.12 14.75
C LYS A 242 14.04 -10.79 14.62
N SER A 243 13.49 -10.06 15.59
CA SER A 243 12.10 -9.61 15.57
C SER A 243 11.75 -8.72 14.36
N VAL A 244 12.73 -7.99 13.82
CA VAL A 244 12.56 -7.13 12.64
C VAL A 244 12.80 -7.94 11.37
N LYS A 245 13.96 -8.59 11.24
CA LYS A 245 14.37 -9.33 10.03
C LYS A 245 13.40 -10.44 9.64
N ARG A 246 12.73 -11.07 10.62
CA ARG A 246 11.67 -12.07 10.36
C ARG A 246 10.53 -11.51 9.49
N PHE A 247 10.19 -10.23 9.64
CA PHE A 247 9.07 -9.61 8.92
C PHE A 247 9.49 -8.98 7.60
N VAL A 248 10.65 -8.32 7.57
CA VAL A 248 11.08 -7.53 6.41
C VAL A 248 12.08 -8.25 5.50
N GLY A 249 12.64 -9.38 5.94
CA GLY A 249 13.71 -10.09 5.24
C GLY A 249 15.11 -9.67 5.71
N GLU A 250 16.10 -10.52 5.47
CA GLU A 250 17.49 -10.32 5.92
C GLU A 250 18.16 -9.10 5.26
N HIS A 251 17.80 -8.82 4.01
CA HIS A 251 18.40 -7.79 3.17
C HIS A 251 17.54 -6.53 3.03
N ALA A 252 16.58 -6.32 3.94
CA ALA A 252 15.70 -5.15 3.90
C ALA A 252 16.45 -3.82 4.10
N ASP A 253 15.99 -2.80 3.38
CA ASP A 253 16.48 -1.44 3.56
C ASP A 253 16.30 -0.94 5.00
N VAL A 254 17.21 -0.06 5.44
CA VAL A 254 17.22 0.50 6.80
C VAL A 254 15.90 1.21 7.12
N SER A 255 15.30 1.92 6.16
CA SER A 255 14.03 2.63 6.37
C SER A 255 12.87 1.67 6.68
N LEU A 256 12.80 0.54 5.97
CA LEU A 256 11.82 -0.51 6.20
C LEU A 256 12.04 -1.20 7.55
N ARG A 257 13.30 -1.47 7.92
CA ARG A 257 13.67 -2.03 9.23
C ARG A 257 13.29 -1.11 10.38
N LYS A 258 13.47 0.21 10.22
CA LYS A 258 13.01 1.22 11.19
C LYS A 258 11.49 1.23 11.33
N ALA A 259 10.75 1.16 10.22
CA ALA A 259 9.29 1.08 10.25
C ALA A 259 8.79 -0.17 10.99
N GLN A 260 9.38 -1.33 10.71
CA GLN A 260 9.04 -2.56 11.44
C GLN A 260 9.37 -2.49 12.92
N LEU A 261 10.53 -1.93 13.29
CA LEU A 261 10.91 -1.75 14.69
C LEU A 261 9.88 -0.88 15.43
N TYR A 262 9.44 0.21 14.80
CA TYR A 262 8.40 1.09 15.34
C TYR A 262 7.11 0.33 15.65
N PHE A 263 6.61 -0.50 14.72
CA PHE A 263 5.42 -1.34 14.98
C PHE A 263 5.66 -2.36 16.10
N ASN A 264 6.83 -3.00 16.13
CA ASN A 264 7.20 -3.95 17.18
C ASN A 264 7.23 -3.31 18.58
N GLU A 265 7.62 -2.04 18.69
CA GLU A 265 7.69 -1.28 19.94
C GLU A 265 6.32 -0.86 20.47
N GLN A 266 5.36 -0.61 19.60
CA GLN A 266 4.00 -0.25 20.01
C GLN A 266 3.22 -1.42 20.61
N PHE A 267 3.56 -2.65 20.22
CA PHE A 267 2.75 -3.79 20.61
C PHE A 267 3.09 -4.31 22.02
N LYS A 268 2.22 -3.96 22.98
CA LYS A 268 2.37 -4.29 24.40
C LYS A 268 2.15 -5.78 24.66
N THR A 269 2.95 -6.35 25.55
CA THR A 269 2.92 -7.79 25.89
C THR A 269 1.56 -8.29 26.37
N PRO A 270 0.81 -7.58 27.25
CA PRO A 270 -0.51 -8.03 27.67
C PRO A 270 -1.54 -8.14 26.53
N VAL A 271 -1.42 -7.27 25.52
CA VAL A 271 -2.26 -7.28 24.31
C VAL A 271 -1.83 -8.41 23.39
N TRP A 272 -0.52 -8.49 23.09
CA TRP A 272 0.06 -9.53 22.25
C TRP A 272 -0.28 -10.93 22.79
N LYS A 273 -0.15 -11.15 24.09
CA LYS A 273 -0.45 -12.42 24.75
C LYS A 273 -1.91 -12.83 24.55
N ARG A 274 -2.86 -11.92 24.80
CA ARG A 274 -4.29 -12.17 24.64
C ARG A 274 -4.66 -12.47 23.20
N ALA A 275 -4.24 -11.62 22.27
CA ALA A 275 -4.53 -11.78 20.85
C ALA A 275 -3.84 -13.04 20.27
N ALA A 276 -2.61 -13.35 20.69
CA ALA A 276 -1.92 -14.58 20.30
C ALA A 276 -2.64 -15.84 20.83
N ILE A 277 -3.09 -15.85 22.08
CA ILE A 277 -3.92 -16.93 22.63
C ILE A 277 -5.24 -17.04 21.84
N GLY A 278 -5.86 -15.91 21.53
CA GLY A 278 -7.11 -15.85 20.75
C GLY A 278 -7.00 -16.38 19.32
N CYS A 279 -5.78 -16.46 18.76
CA CYS A 279 -5.51 -17.10 17.47
C CYS A 279 -5.39 -18.63 17.54
N LEU A 280 -5.24 -19.21 18.74
CA LEU A 280 -5.01 -20.63 18.92
C LEU A 280 -6.33 -21.39 19.03
N ALA A 281 -6.57 -22.27 18.06
CA ALA A 281 -7.73 -23.16 18.08
C ALA A 281 -7.75 -24.06 19.33
N THR A 282 -8.93 -24.58 19.64
CA THR A 282 -9.09 -25.78 20.49
C THR A 282 -9.28 -26.99 19.58
N TYR A 283 -8.94 -28.18 20.04
CA TYR A 283 -9.03 -29.38 19.22
C TYR A 283 -9.96 -30.39 19.87
N ASP A 284 -10.94 -30.88 19.12
CA ASP A 284 -11.87 -31.90 19.60
C ASP A 284 -11.23 -33.31 19.60
N SER A 285 -12.01 -34.30 20.04
CA SER A 285 -11.58 -35.71 20.09
C SER A 285 -11.22 -36.30 18.72
N GLN A 286 -11.69 -35.70 17.62
CA GLN A 286 -11.40 -36.09 16.24
C GLN A 286 -10.22 -35.30 15.64
N GLY A 287 -9.60 -34.40 16.43
CA GLY A 287 -8.50 -33.56 15.98
C GLY A 287 -8.94 -32.41 15.08
N GLN A 288 -10.24 -32.05 15.05
CA GLN A 288 -10.72 -30.89 14.30
C GLN A 288 -10.51 -29.60 15.11
N PRO A 289 -10.00 -28.52 14.48
CA PRO A 289 -9.81 -27.23 15.14
C PRO A 289 -11.14 -26.46 15.28
N HIS A 290 -11.38 -25.91 16.47
CA HIS A 290 -12.52 -25.06 16.81
C HIS A 290 -12.05 -23.71 17.36
N GLY A 291 -12.54 -22.62 16.78
CA GLY A 291 -12.12 -21.25 17.09
C GLY A 291 -10.69 -20.94 16.62
N GLY A 292 -10.22 -19.72 16.88
CA GLY A 292 -8.89 -19.27 16.47
C GLY A 292 -8.77 -19.01 14.97
N MET A 293 -7.58 -19.22 14.39
CA MET A 293 -7.39 -19.00 12.95
C MET A 293 -8.17 -20.03 12.12
N PRO A 294 -8.87 -19.60 11.06
CA PRO A 294 -9.62 -20.48 10.17
C PRO A 294 -8.69 -21.39 9.37
N GLY A 295 -9.23 -22.53 8.96
CA GLY A 295 -8.57 -23.51 8.11
C GLY A 295 -9.32 -23.77 6.81
N LYS A 296 -9.11 -24.97 6.26
CA LYS A 296 -9.76 -25.47 5.03
C LYS A 296 -11.28 -25.24 5.01
N ASP A 297 -11.97 -25.46 6.12
CA ASP A 297 -13.44 -25.36 6.20
C ASP A 297 -13.97 -23.96 5.95
N THR A 298 -13.20 -22.92 6.27
CA THR A 298 -13.57 -21.52 5.99
C THR A 298 -13.07 -21.14 4.60
N TRP A 299 -11.78 -21.37 4.29
CA TRP A 299 -11.20 -20.96 3.02
C TRP A 299 -11.90 -21.58 1.81
N SER A 300 -12.33 -22.84 1.90
CA SER A 300 -13.08 -23.50 0.82
C SER A 300 -14.47 -22.91 0.56
N LYS A 301 -15.04 -22.15 1.51
CA LYS A 301 -16.36 -21.52 1.43
C LYS A 301 -16.31 -20.07 0.94
N VAL A 302 -15.14 -19.49 0.69
CA VAL A 302 -15.04 -18.12 0.14
C VAL A 302 -15.56 -18.14 -1.30
N GLU A 303 -16.69 -17.47 -1.55
CA GLU A 303 -17.38 -17.44 -2.85
C GLU A 303 -17.19 -16.12 -3.61
N THR A 304 -16.62 -15.11 -2.96
CA THR A 304 -16.35 -13.81 -3.56
C THR A 304 -15.08 -13.86 -4.42
N PRO A 305 -14.93 -12.99 -5.45
CA PRO A 305 -13.64 -12.79 -6.12
C PRO A 305 -12.50 -12.66 -5.12
N LEU A 306 -11.41 -13.40 -5.33
CA LEU A 306 -10.33 -13.54 -4.35
C LEU A 306 -8.96 -13.24 -4.98
N PHE A 307 -8.22 -12.31 -4.39
CA PHE A 307 -6.82 -12.05 -4.72
C PHE A 307 -5.91 -12.48 -3.56
N LEU A 308 -5.05 -13.46 -3.80
CA LEU A 308 -4.04 -13.92 -2.84
C LEU A 308 -2.66 -13.38 -3.25
N VAL A 309 -1.96 -12.74 -2.33
CA VAL A 309 -0.61 -12.23 -2.58
C VAL A 309 0.32 -12.51 -1.40
N ALA A 310 1.54 -12.95 -1.69
CA ALA A 310 2.59 -13.16 -0.69
C ALA A 310 3.96 -12.71 -1.24
N GLY A 311 4.92 -12.50 -0.35
CA GLY A 311 6.30 -12.20 -0.72
C GLY A 311 7.16 -13.47 -0.68
N GLU A 312 8.01 -13.68 -1.68
CA GLU A 312 8.90 -14.84 -1.78
C GLU A 312 9.81 -15.00 -0.54
N ALA A 313 10.22 -13.89 0.08
CA ALA A 313 11.05 -13.87 1.28
C ALA A 313 10.23 -13.84 2.59
N ASP A 314 8.92 -14.07 2.56
CA ASP A 314 8.07 -14.09 3.75
C ASP A 314 8.36 -15.31 4.63
N SER A 315 8.95 -15.08 5.80
CA SER A 315 9.25 -16.14 6.78
C SER A 315 8.18 -16.30 7.88
N VAL A 316 7.15 -15.44 7.89
CA VAL A 316 6.05 -15.45 8.87
C VAL A 316 4.88 -16.26 8.34
N THR A 317 4.46 -15.97 7.11
CA THR A 317 3.43 -16.68 6.35
C THR A 317 4.02 -17.02 5.01
N LYS A 318 4.64 -18.19 4.93
CA LYS A 318 5.42 -18.57 3.76
C LYS A 318 4.54 -18.60 2.49
N PRO A 319 5.11 -18.37 1.29
CA PRO A 319 4.38 -18.42 0.02
C PRO A 319 3.50 -19.66 -0.19
N GLU A 320 3.90 -20.83 0.33
CA GLU A 320 3.15 -22.08 0.18
C GLU A 320 1.77 -22.03 0.85
N GLU A 321 1.54 -21.10 1.78
CA GLU A 321 0.20 -20.87 2.35
C GLU A 321 -0.80 -20.41 1.25
N VAL A 322 -0.35 -19.67 0.23
CA VAL A 322 -1.19 -19.31 -0.92
C VAL A 322 -1.58 -20.57 -1.71
N GLU A 323 -0.63 -21.47 -1.97
CA GLU A 323 -0.87 -22.71 -2.69
C GLU A 323 -1.84 -23.62 -1.94
N HIS A 324 -1.72 -23.71 -0.61
CA HIS A 324 -2.66 -24.44 0.24
C HIS A 324 -4.09 -23.89 0.12
N ILE A 325 -4.27 -22.57 0.18
CA ILE A 325 -5.61 -21.95 0.03
C ILE A 325 -6.19 -22.25 -1.35
N VAL A 326 -5.40 -22.12 -2.42
CA VAL A 326 -5.83 -22.48 -3.78
C VAL A 326 -6.24 -23.95 -3.85
N SER A 327 -5.49 -24.85 -3.21
CA SER A 327 -5.85 -26.28 -3.17
C SER A 327 -7.22 -26.52 -2.52
N TYR A 328 -7.58 -25.76 -1.48
CA TYR A 328 -8.88 -25.89 -0.81
C TYR A 328 -10.04 -25.43 -1.69
N LEU A 329 -9.81 -24.41 -2.51
CA LEU A 329 -10.79 -23.87 -3.44
C LEU A 329 -11.00 -24.78 -4.67
N ARG A 330 -9.96 -25.49 -5.13
CA ARG A 330 -10.05 -26.41 -6.29
C ARG A 330 -10.82 -27.70 -5.99
N HIS A 331 -10.81 -28.20 -4.76
CA HIS A 331 -11.43 -29.49 -4.39
C HIS A 331 -12.92 -29.40 -4.03
N ARG A 332 -13.66 -28.41 -4.56
CA ARG A 332 -15.11 -28.31 -4.36
C ARG A 332 -15.83 -29.50 -5.01
N LYS A 333 -16.44 -30.37 -4.21
CA LYS A 333 -17.49 -31.27 -4.69
C LYS A 333 -18.76 -30.44 -4.94
N PRO A 334 -19.49 -30.65 -6.04
CA PRO A 334 -20.75 -29.95 -6.27
C PRO A 334 -21.74 -30.25 -5.14
N PRO A 335 -22.59 -29.29 -4.73
CA PRO A 335 -23.64 -29.55 -3.75
C PRO A 335 -24.55 -30.65 -4.29
N SER A 336 -24.75 -31.70 -3.50
CA SER A 336 -25.73 -32.74 -3.80
C SER A 336 -27.12 -32.11 -3.77
N SER A 337 -27.74 -31.92 -4.93
CA SER A 337 -29.13 -31.53 -5.03
C SER A 337 -30.02 -32.59 -4.34
N PRO A 338 -31.07 -32.18 -3.59
CA PRO A 338 -32.05 -33.12 -3.12
C PRO A 338 -32.75 -33.72 -4.34
N LYS A 339 -32.72 -35.06 -4.44
CA LYS A 339 -33.41 -35.81 -5.49
C LYS A 339 -34.92 -35.57 -5.36
N VAL A 340 -35.45 -34.62 -6.12
CA VAL A 340 -36.88 -34.58 -6.44
C VAL A 340 -37.06 -35.38 -7.72
N ASN A 341 -37.54 -36.60 -7.57
CA ASN A 341 -37.99 -37.44 -8.69
C ASN A 341 -39.25 -36.80 -9.30
N VAL A 342 -39.13 -36.16 -10.44
CA VAL A 342 -40.26 -36.01 -11.37
C VAL A 342 -39.82 -36.58 -12.71
N SER A 343 -40.39 -37.75 -13.01
CA SER A 343 -40.23 -38.46 -14.27
C SER A 343 -41.18 -37.84 -15.29
N LEU A 344 -40.65 -37.22 -16.34
CA LEU A 344 -41.38 -36.97 -17.58
C LEU A 344 -40.46 -37.27 -18.77
N LYS A 345 -40.91 -38.21 -19.61
CA LYS A 345 -40.24 -38.71 -20.83
C LYS A 345 -40.12 -37.63 -21.92
N PRO A 346 -39.14 -37.76 -22.83
CA PRO A 346 -38.95 -36.84 -23.94
C PRO A 346 -39.90 -37.13 -25.11
N MET A 347 -40.46 -36.09 -25.71
CA MET A 347 -41.04 -36.14 -27.07
C MET A 347 -40.10 -35.43 -28.04
N ILE A 348 -39.69 -36.19 -29.05
CA ILE A 348 -38.99 -35.74 -30.26
C ILE A 348 -40.03 -35.08 -31.17
N GLN A 349 -39.73 -33.89 -31.70
CA GLN A 349 -40.26 -33.45 -32.99
C GLN A 349 -39.22 -32.58 -33.73
N SER A 350 -39.04 -32.93 -34.98
CA SER A 350 -38.07 -32.47 -35.97
C SER A 350 -38.62 -31.32 -36.85
N GLU A 351 -37.70 -30.48 -37.32
CA GLU A 351 -37.67 -29.73 -38.60
C GLU A 351 -38.82 -28.76 -38.95
N SER A 352 -38.48 -27.49 -39.22
CA SER A 352 -38.47 -26.96 -40.59
C SER A 352 -37.99 -25.48 -40.69
N GLU A 353 -37.08 -25.28 -41.65
CA GLU A 353 -36.91 -24.16 -42.59
C GLU A 353 -36.58 -22.70 -42.20
N ARG A 354 -35.59 -22.21 -42.96
CA ARG A 354 -35.05 -20.85 -43.07
C ARG A 354 -35.87 -20.04 -44.09
N PRO A 355 -35.83 -18.69 -44.06
CA PRO A 355 -35.27 -18.01 -45.22
C PRO A 355 -34.39 -16.78 -44.88
N THR A 356 -33.34 -16.60 -45.67
CA THR A 356 -32.54 -15.36 -45.84
C THR A 356 -32.73 -14.88 -47.27
N PRO A 357 -32.82 -13.56 -47.55
CA PRO A 357 -31.65 -12.76 -47.99
C PRO A 357 -31.73 -11.27 -47.51
N ALA A 358 -30.76 -10.35 -47.58
CA ALA A 358 -29.40 -10.26 -48.11
C ALA A 358 -28.68 -9.01 -47.52
N SER A 359 -27.33 -9.10 -47.41
CA SER A 359 -26.23 -8.11 -47.63
C SER A 359 -26.33 -6.70 -47.00
N SER A 360 -25.34 -6.09 -46.33
CA SER A 360 -23.86 -6.10 -46.36
C SER A 360 -23.36 -5.44 -45.03
N ALA A 361 -22.13 -5.50 -44.49
CA ALA A 361 -20.79 -5.71 -45.02
C ALA A 361 -19.79 -6.15 -43.91
N LEU A 362 -18.95 -7.13 -44.28
CA LEU A 362 -17.50 -7.32 -44.05
C LEU A 362 -16.88 -7.25 -42.62
N ALA A 363 -16.49 -8.44 -42.14
CA ALA A 363 -15.32 -8.70 -41.31
C ALA A 363 -14.27 -9.49 -42.14
N PRO A 364 -12.96 -9.42 -41.84
CA PRO A 364 -11.99 -10.37 -42.38
C PRO A 364 -11.56 -11.42 -41.35
N THR A 365 -11.65 -12.68 -41.79
CA THR A 365 -11.01 -13.89 -41.25
C THR A 365 -9.57 -14.07 -41.78
N PRO A 366 -8.78 -15.00 -41.20
CA PRO A 366 -7.33 -15.01 -41.25
C PRO A 366 -6.76 -15.76 -42.45
N TYR A 367 -5.53 -15.45 -42.84
CA TYR A 367 -4.78 -16.20 -43.86
C TYR A 367 -3.47 -16.78 -43.35
N SER A 368 -3.30 -18.02 -43.77
CA SER A 368 -2.22 -18.97 -43.59
C SER A 368 -0.92 -18.57 -44.30
N SER A 369 0.16 -19.03 -43.67
CA SER A 369 1.53 -19.22 -44.12
C SER A 369 1.72 -19.78 -45.54
N PHE A 370 2.79 -19.35 -46.19
CA PHE A 370 3.48 -20.01 -47.31
C PHE A 370 4.99 -20.12 -47.02
N THR A 371 5.53 -21.32 -47.22
CA THR A 371 6.93 -21.78 -47.18
C THR A 371 7.64 -21.52 -48.54
N THR A 372 8.97 -21.35 -48.65
CA THR A 372 10.06 -22.34 -48.92
C THR A 372 11.26 -21.61 -49.61
N PRO A 373 12.46 -22.22 -49.92
CA PRO A 373 13.25 -23.29 -49.28
C PRO A 373 14.82 -23.13 -49.35
N LEU A 374 15.54 -24.19 -48.92
CA LEU A 374 16.96 -24.62 -49.15
C LEU A 374 18.02 -24.05 -48.18
N ASP A 375 18.98 -24.79 -47.60
CA ASP A 375 19.58 -26.09 -47.95
C ASP A 375 20.21 -26.79 -46.72
N ALA A 376 20.52 -28.08 -46.86
CA ALA A 376 20.99 -28.99 -45.80
C ALA A 376 22.52 -29.11 -45.67
N SER A 377 23.05 -29.33 -44.45
CA SER A 377 24.17 -30.27 -44.17
C SER A 377 24.54 -30.36 -42.67
N ASP A 378 24.58 -31.60 -42.17
CA ASP A 378 25.49 -32.21 -41.19
C ASP A 378 25.64 -31.77 -39.70
N LYS A 379 25.49 -32.78 -38.82
CA LYS A 379 25.99 -32.91 -37.43
C LYS A 379 27.49 -33.31 -37.45
N PRO A 380 28.33 -33.20 -36.38
CA PRO A 380 27.98 -33.54 -34.98
C PRO A 380 28.69 -32.79 -33.82
N ALA A 381 28.13 -33.01 -32.61
CA ALA A 381 28.74 -33.09 -31.28
C ALA A 381 29.86 -32.14 -30.81
N GLY A 382 29.61 -31.46 -29.68
CA GLY A 382 30.66 -31.18 -28.68
C GLY A 382 30.70 -29.75 -28.12
N GLN A 383 30.53 -29.68 -26.80
CA GLN A 383 31.02 -28.65 -25.87
C GLN A 383 30.25 -27.33 -25.69
N SER A 384 30.02 -27.11 -24.40
CA SER A 384 29.69 -25.90 -23.65
C SER A 384 29.98 -24.56 -24.33
N ASP A 385 29.01 -23.66 -24.25
CA ASP A 385 29.30 -22.27 -23.87
C ASP A 385 28.16 -21.68 -23.03
N GLN A 386 28.55 -21.22 -21.84
CA GLN A 386 27.84 -20.21 -21.07
C GLN A 386 27.89 -18.88 -21.82
N LEU A 387 26.81 -18.10 -21.74
CA LEU A 387 26.66 -16.62 -21.81
C LEU A 387 25.20 -16.37 -22.22
N SER A 388 24.40 -15.46 -21.67
CA SER A 388 24.61 -14.44 -20.65
C SER A 388 23.26 -13.77 -20.34
N SER A 389 22.90 -13.77 -19.06
CA SER A 389 22.20 -12.71 -18.31
C SER A 389 20.92 -12.03 -18.84
N ASP A 390 19.76 -12.57 -18.46
CA ASP A 390 18.49 -11.83 -18.28
C ASP A 390 18.47 -10.97 -16.98
N LYS A 391 19.60 -10.39 -16.58
CA LYS A 391 19.75 -9.75 -15.26
C LYS A 391 19.47 -8.23 -15.20
N ILE A 392 18.92 -7.60 -16.23
CA ILE A 392 18.79 -6.12 -16.24
C ILE A 392 17.34 -5.62 -16.32
N HIS A 393 16.33 -6.48 -16.48
CA HIS A 393 14.93 -6.07 -16.33
C HIS A 393 14.24 -6.93 -15.28
N GLY A 394 13.71 -6.27 -14.25
CA GLY A 394 13.04 -6.91 -13.11
C GLY A 394 12.06 -7.97 -13.60
N THR A 395 12.18 -9.17 -13.05
CA THR A 395 11.33 -10.30 -13.39
C THR A 395 9.88 -9.89 -13.13
N ARG A 396 9.06 -9.84 -14.19
CA ARG A 396 7.62 -9.57 -14.06
C ARG A 396 7.04 -10.60 -13.08
N PRO A 397 6.31 -10.21 -12.02
CA PRO A 397 5.80 -11.16 -11.05
C PRO A 397 4.99 -12.25 -11.77
N ALA A 398 5.18 -13.51 -11.37
CA ALA A 398 4.39 -14.61 -11.89
C ALA A 398 2.93 -14.42 -11.43
N VAL A 399 2.10 -13.89 -12.31
CA VAL A 399 0.66 -13.71 -12.09
C VAL A 399 -0.02 -14.93 -12.67
N THR A 400 -0.67 -15.72 -11.82
CA THR A 400 -1.51 -16.83 -12.26
C THR A 400 -2.97 -16.41 -12.06
N GLU A 401 -3.75 -16.49 -13.14
CA GLU A 401 -5.18 -16.20 -13.13
C GLU A 401 -5.94 -17.49 -13.47
N GLU A 402 -6.81 -17.92 -12.57
CA GLU A 402 -7.64 -19.11 -12.78
C GLU A 402 -9.11 -18.74 -12.65
N LYS A 403 -9.89 -19.12 -13.66
CA LYS A 403 -11.36 -19.08 -13.63
C LYS A 403 -11.87 -20.48 -13.32
N SER A 404 -12.62 -20.64 -12.23
CA SER A 404 -13.30 -21.90 -11.96
C SER A 404 -14.60 -22.00 -12.76
N LEU A 405 -15.04 -23.23 -13.07
CA LEU A 405 -16.29 -23.54 -13.77
C LEU A 405 -17.57 -23.12 -12.98
N HIS A 406 -17.42 -22.60 -11.75
CA HIS A 406 -18.50 -22.31 -10.79
C HIS A 406 -18.43 -20.91 -10.15
N SER A 407 -18.08 -19.89 -10.95
CA SER A 407 -18.24 -18.46 -10.66
C SER A 407 -17.41 -17.82 -9.52
N VAL A 408 -16.16 -18.25 -9.31
CA VAL A 408 -15.18 -17.51 -8.49
C VAL A 408 -13.91 -17.26 -9.30
N THR A 409 -13.51 -15.98 -9.40
CA THR A 409 -12.20 -15.57 -9.95
C THR A 409 -11.16 -15.60 -8.85
N ILE A 410 -10.11 -16.41 -9.02
CA ILE A 410 -8.98 -16.48 -8.10
C ILE A 410 -7.75 -15.94 -8.82
N LYS A 411 -7.17 -14.89 -8.26
CA LYS A 411 -5.88 -14.32 -8.71
C LYS A 411 -4.83 -14.61 -7.65
N THR A 412 -3.66 -15.08 -8.07
CA THR A 412 -2.55 -15.32 -7.15
C THR A 412 -1.26 -14.68 -7.65
N VAL A 413 -0.53 -14.04 -6.74
CA VAL A 413 0.77 -13.44 -7.03
C VAL A 413 1.76 -13.74 -5.91
N ILE A 414 2.93 -14.27 -6.25
CA ILE A 414 4.09 -14.26 -5.37
C ILE A 414 5.03 -13.15 -5.85
N LEU A 415 5.20 -12.12 -5.04
CA LEU A 415 6.14 -11.04 -5.33
C LEU A 415 7.56 -11.54 -5.09
N PRO A 416 8.49 -11.35 -6.04
CA PRO A 416 9.85 -11.87 -5.91
C PRO A 416 10.60 -11.21 -4.76
N SER A 417 11.63 -11.90 -4.28
CA SER A 417 12.60 -11.37 -3.31
C SER A 417 13.12 -10.00 -3.79
N PRO A 418 13.18 -8.97 -2.92
CA PRO A 418 13.18 -9.05 -1.45
C PRO A 418 11.79 -8.95 -0.78
N ALA A 419 10.68 -9.07 -1.51
CA ALA A 419 9.35 -8.95 -0.91
C ALA A 419 9.15 -9.99 0.21
N ALA A 420 8.85 -9.51 1.42
CA ALA A 420 8.62 -10.32 2.62
C ALA A 420 7.25 -10.02 3.24
N HIS A 421 7.03 -10.35 4.51
CA HIS A 421 5.75 -10.16 5.20
C HIS A 421 5.29 -8.68 5.24
N ALA A 422 6.25 -7.76 5.20
CA ALA A 422 6.05 -6.31 5.25
C ALA A 422 5.69 -5.66 3.89
N LEU A 423 5.39 -6.45 2.84
CA LEU A 423 5.27 -5.97 1.46
C LEU A 423 4.25 -4.84 1.22
N LEU A 424 3.27 -4.63 2.12
CA LEU A 424 2.31 -3.52 2.00
C LEU A 424 2.89 -2.13 2.37
N TYR A 425 4.01 -2.08 3.09
CA TYR A 425 4.70 -0.84 3.44
C TYR A 425 6.20 -0.84 3.10
N ASP A 426 6.65 -1.84 2.35
CA ASP A 426 8.00 -1.87 1.78
C ASP A 426 8.10 -0.92 0.58
N PRO A 427 8.93 0.16 0.66
CA PRO A 427 9.13 1.11 -0.42
C PRO A 427 9.48 0.51 -1.78
N ALA A 428 10.11 -0.67 -1.81
CA ALA A 428 10.50 -1.34 -3.03
C ALA A 428 9.32 -1.99 -3.76
N VAL A 429 8.26 -2.39 -3.05
CA VAL A 429 7.21 -3.25 -3.64
C VAL A 429 5.77 -2.77 -3.43
N TYR A 430 5.49 -1.86 -2.47
CA TYR A 430 4.11 -1.46 -2.18
C TYR A 430 3.39 -0.84 -3.39
N ARG A 431 4.12 -0.17 -4.30
CA ARG A 431 3.54 0.42 -5.53
C ARG A 431 3.09 -0.65 -6.51
N THR A 432 3.90 -1.70 -6.68
CA THR A 432 3.56 -2.88 -7.48
C THR A 432 2.32 -3.55 -6.90
N LEU A 433 2.30 -3.77 -5.58
CA LEU A 433 1.13 -4.30 -4.89
C LEU A 433 -0.12 -3.44 -5.10
N ALA A 434 -0.03 -2.12 -4.94
CA ALA A 434 -1.15 -1.22 -5.16
C ALA A 434 -1.68 -1.30 -6.60
N GLY A 435 -0.80 -1.41 -7.60
CA GLY A 435 -1.20 -1.61 -8.99
C GLY A 435 -1.95 -2.93 -9.20
N LEU A 436 -1.43 -4.02 -8.66
CA LEU A 436 -2.09 -5.35 -8.74
C LEU A 436 -3.44 -5.37 -8.04
N ILE A 437 -3.57 -4.69 -6.90
CA ILE A 437 -4.84 -4.51 -6.19
C ILE A 437 -5.83 -3.75 -7.07
N GLU A 438 -5.43 -2.62 -7.65
CA GLU A 438 -6.30 -1.83 -8.52
C GLU A 438 -6.74 -2.58 -9.77
N ASP A 439 -5.84 -3.33 -10.41
CA ASP A 439 -6.18 -4.19 -11.53
C ASP A 439 -7.22 -5.25 -11.13
N PHE A 440 -7.02 -5.93 -9.99
CA PHE A 440 -8.00 -6.88 -9.47
C PHE A 440 -9.35 -6.23 -9.15
N LEU A 441 -9.36 -5.06 -8.51
CA LEU A 441 -10.57 -4.33 -8.17
C LEU A 441 -11.39 -3.98 -9.43
N ARG A 442 -10.73 -3.46 -10.46
CA ARG A 442 -11.39 -3.15 -11.75
C ARG A 442 -11.88 -4.41 -12.47
N ASP A 443 -11.01 -5.39 -12.62
CA ASP A 443 -11.23 -6.50 -13.56
C ASP A 443 -12.15 -7.58 -12.96
N CYS A 444 -12.14 -7.73 -11.63
CA CYS A 444 -12.80 -8.84 -10.95
C CYS A 444 -13.90 -8.42 -9.97
N VAL A 445 -13.91 -7.17 -9.48
CA VAL A 445 -14.90 -6.70 -8.49
C VAL A 445 -15.90 -5.75 -9.12
N SER A 446 -15.44 -4.61 -9.64
CA SER A 446 -16.31 -3.62 -10.28
C SER A 446 -15.52 -2.76 -11.26
N PRO A 447 -15.94 -2.64 -12.53
CA PRO A 447 -15.28 -1.76 -13.50
C PRO A 447 -15.33 -0.29 -13.10
N HIS A 448 -16.28 0.09 -12.23
CA HIS A 448 -16.39 1.45 -11.70
C HIS A 448 -15.24 1.81 -10.74
N LEU A 449 -14.47 0.83 -10.24
CA LEU A 449 -13.25 1.08 -9.48
C LEU A 449 -12.04 1.43 -10.38
N ASP A 450 -12.20 1.43 -11.71
CA ASP A 450 -11.18 1.99 -12.60
C ASP A 450 -11.14 3.52 -12.48
N LEU A 451 -10.00 4.06 -12.05
CA LEU A 451 -9.81 5.50 -11.93
C LEU A 451 -9.99 6.21 -13.28
N GLY A 452 -9.54 5.61 -14.38
CA GLY A 452 -9.71 6.18 -15.72
C GLY A 452 -11.18 6.35 -16.10
N TRP A 453 -11.99 5.32 -15.87
CA TRP A 453 -13.44 5.31 -16.06
C TRP A 453 -14.16 6.30 -15.14
N GLN A 454 -13.70 6.48 -13.90
CA GLN A 454 -14.28 7.48 -13.01
C GLN A 454 -13.97 8.89 -13.50
N LEU A 455 -12.74 9.15 -13.94
CA LEU A 455 -12.29 10.46 -14.41
C LEU A 455 -12.99 10.91 -15.70
N GLN A 456 -12.91 10.12 -16.79
CA GLN A 456 -14.11 9.43 -17.23
C GLN A 456 -15.48 10.12 -17.06
N SER A 457 -16.35 9.44 -16.33
CA SER A 457 -17.72 9.86 -16.09
C SER A 457 -17.86 11.20 -15.34
N LEU A 458 -16.80 11.70 -14.67
CA LEU A 458 -16.84 12.95 -13.91
C LEU A 458 -16.68 14.22 -14.75
N THR A 459 -15.93 14.17 -15.85
CA THR A 459 -15.64 15.37 -16.67
C THR A 459 -16.73 15.74 -17.66
N THR A 460 -17.76 14.90 -17.84
CA THR A 460 -18.91 15.14 -18.71
C THR A 460 -20.05 15.93 -18.03
N THR A 461 -19.94 16.29 -16.73
CA THR A 461 -21.11 16.69 -15.92
C THR A 461 -21.16 18.13 -15.40
N GLY A 462 -20.45 19.14 -15.96
CA GLY A 462 -20.58 20.51 -15.44
C GLY A 462 -20.18 21.70 -16.33
N LYS A 463 -21.04 22.74 -16.38
CA LYS A 463 -20.82 24.03 -17.07
C LYS A 463 -19.56 24.80 -16.60
N TRP A 464 -19.14 24.63 -15.35
CA TRP A 464 -17.92 25.24 -14.80
C TRP A 464 -16.63 24.52 -15.24
N ASP A 465 -16.73 23.22 -15.55
CA ASP A 465 -15.64 22.41 -16.10
C ASP A 465 -15.36 22.81 -17.56
N VAL A 466 -16.39 23.20 -18.32
CA VAL A 466 -16.28 23.60 -19.73
C VAL A 466 -15.41 24.86 -19.93
N LYS A 467 -15.61 25.92 -19.15
CA LYS A 467 -14.78 27.16 -19.27
C LYS A 467 -13.32 26.94 -18.87
N ASN A 468 -13.07 26.11 -17.85
CA ASN A 468 -11.71 25.73 -17.48
C ASN A 468 -11.10 24.78 -18.51
N LEU A 469 -11.91 23.91 -19.12
CA LEU A 469 -11.52 23.00 -20.19
C LEU A 469 -11.11 23.77 -21.45
N GLU A 470 -11.89 24.75 -21.91
CA GLU A 470 -11.55 25.57 -23.10
C GLU A 470 -10.20 26.26 -22.90
N LYS A 471 -10.02 26.93 -21.76
CA LYS A 471 -8.75 27.58 -21.41
C LYS A 471 -7.60 26.57 -21.30
N TRP A 472 -7.85 25.41 -20.72
CA TRP A 472 -6.86 24.35 -20.61
C TRP A 472 -6.53 23.75 -21.98
N GLN A 473 -7.50 23.57 -22.88
CA GLN A 473 -7.32 23.05 -24.24
C GLN A 473 -6.47 24.01 -25.07
N ALA A 474 -6.77 25.31 -24.99
CA ALA A 474 -5.99 26.37 -25.64
C ALA A 474 -4.57 26.55 -25.05
N THR A 475 -4.31 25.99 -23.86
CA THR A 475 -2.97 26.06 -23.25
C THR A 475 -2.02 25.08 -23.95
N LEU A 476 -0.82 25.56 -24.31
CA LEU A 476 0.26 24.74 -24.86
C LEU A 476 0.53 23.51 -23.96
N PRO A 477 0.41 22.26 -24.45
CA PRO A 477 0.49 21.08 -23.60
C PRO A 477 1.86 20.85 -22.96
N VAL A 478 2.92 20.99 -23.75
CA VAL A 478 4.33 20.76 -23.37
C VAL A 478 5.17 21.90 -23.92
N SER A 479 6.05 22.48 -23.09
CA SER A 479 6.99 23.53 -23.51
C SER A 479 8.05 23.03 -24.49
N GLY A 480 8.77 23.97 -25.10
CA GLY A 480 10.12 23.73 -25.61
C GLY A 480 11.07 23.22 -24.51
N PRO A 481 12.26 22.71 -24.89
CA PRO A 481 13.29 22.34 -23.92
C PRO A 481 13.71 23.57 -23.10
N ILE A 482 13.96 23.39 -21.81
CA ILE A 482 14.43 24.44 -20.89
C ILE A 482 15.79 24.00 -20.32
N CYS A 483 16.73 24.95 -20.21
CA CYS A 483 18.11 24.71 -19.79
C CYS A 483 18.86 23.86 -20.82
N THR A 484 19.08 24.45 -21.99
CA THR A 484 19.85 23.85 -23.08
C THR A 484 21.29 24.37 -23.18
N LYS A 485 21.73 25.24 -22.25
CA LYS A 485 23.08 25.81 -22.22
C LYS A 485 24.11 24.79 -21.66
N ALA A 486 25.33 24.85 -22.18
CA ALA A 486 26.48 23.96 -21.95
C ALA A 486 27.17 24.19 -20.57
N PRO A 487 27.99 23.25 -20.02
CA PRO A 487 28.71 22.16 -20.71
C PRO A 487 28.20 20.72 -20.35
N PRO A 488 28.70 19.68 -21.06
CA PRO A 488 27.96 18.53 -21.59
C PRO A 488 27.44 17.48 -20.58
N PRO A 489 26.54 16.59 -21.04
CA PRO A 489 26.17 16.38 -22.45
C PRO A 489 25.14 17.39 -22.92
N ASN A 490 25.36 17.96 -24.11
CA ASN A 490 24.36 18.75 -24.83
C ASN A 490 23.07 17.94 -24.98
N HIS A 491 22.13 18.14 -24.06
CA HIS A 491 20.84 17.48 -24.10
C HIS A 491 19.94 18.24 -25.05
N THR A 492 19.72 17.69 -26.24
CA THR A 492 18.75 18.22 -27.24
C THR A 492 17.34 18.37 -26.66
N ASN A 493 17.03 17.65 -25.58
CA ASN A 493 15.75 17.73 -24.89
C ASN A 493 15.70 18.79 -23.78
N GLY A 494 16.83 19.37 -23.34
CA GLY A 494 16.93 20.24 -22.16
C GLY A 494 16.67 19.51 -20.83
N LEU A 495 17.06 20.12 -19.71
CA LEU A 495 16.84 19.55 -18.37
C LEU A 495 15.34 19.50 -18.01
N PHE A 496 14.57 20.54 -18.35
CA PHE A 496 13.16 20.65 -17.98
C PHE A 496 12.22 20.78 -19.16
N ARG A 497 10.97 20.34 -18.95
CA ARG A 497 9.81 20.71 -19.75
C ARG A 497 8.64 21.10 -18.86
N ALA A 498 8.03 22.24 -19.12
CA ALA A 498 6.84 22.68 -18.41
C ALA A 498 5.57 22.21 -19.11
N LEU A 499 4.69 21.55 -18.36
CA LEU A 499 3.47 20.93 -18.89
C LEU A 499 2.22 21.56 -18.26
N LYS A 500 1.11 21.56 -18.98
CA LYS A 500 -0.22 21.58 -18.34
C LYS A 500 -0.53 20.18 -17.78
N THR A 501 -1.39 20.08 -16.77
CA THR A 501 -1.83 18.77 -16.25
C THR A 501 -2.41 17.94 -17.39
N LEU A 502 -2.20 16.63 -17.40
CA LEU A 502 -2.87 15.73 -18.33
C LEU A 502 -4.35 15.55 -17.94
N ARG A 503 -5.18 15.09 -18.87
CA ARG A 503 -6.56 14.66 -18.59
C ARG A 503 -6.82 13.32 -19.26
N GLU A 504 -7.47 12.40 -18.58
CA GLU A 504 -7.80 11.08 -19.14
C GLU A 504 -8.66 11.18 -20.42
N GLN A 505 -9.58 12.14 -20.46
CA GLN A 505 -10.56 12.33 -21.52
C GLN A 505 -10.17 13.22 -22.70
N ASP A 506 -9.01 13.87 -22.64
CA ASP A 506 -8.67 14.80 -23.72
C ASP A 506 -8.39 14.05 -25.03
N SER A 507 -8.51 14.71 -26.18
CA SER A 507 -8.13 14.07 -27.45
C SER A 507 -6.63 14.18 -27.74
N ILE A 508 -5.92 15.09 -27.07
CA ILE A 508 -4.53 15.45 -27.42
C ILE A 508 -3.56 15.12 -26.29
N HIS A 509 -3.86 15.53 -25.05
CA HIS A 509 -2.96 15.48 -23.89
C HIS A 509 -3.46 14.51 -22.80
N THR A 510 -3.60 13.24 -23.19
CA THR A 510 -3.92 12.10 -22.31
C THR A 510 -2.67 11.32 -21.89
N PRO A 511 -2.71 10.53 -20.80
CA PRO A 511 -1.59 9.66 -20.42
C PRO A 511 -1.13 8.77 -21.57
N LYS A 512 -2.06 8.06 -22.23
CA LYS A 512 -1.74 7.15 -23.34
C LYS A 512 -1.00 7.84 -24.49
N ARG A 513 -1.50 9.00 -24.94
CA ARG A 513 -0.86 9.75 -26.04
C ARG A 513 0.45 10.40 -25.58
N PHE A 514 0.49 10.88 -24.34
CA PHE A 514 1.69 11.47 -23.78
C PHE A 514 2.82 10.45 -23.70
N ILE A 515 2.57 9.27 -23.15
CA ILE A 515 3.54 8.17 -23.09
C ILE A 515 4.03 7.83 -24.50
N ALA A 516 3.12 7.63 -25.45
CA ALA A 516 3.47 7.29 -26.83
C ALA A 516 4.40 8.33 -27.49
N ASN A 517 4.23 9.61 -27.17
CA ASN A 517 4.96 10.71 -27.81
C ASN A 517 6.21 11.16 -27.03
N TRP A 518 6.30 10.89 -25.72
CA TRP A 518 7.27 11.50 -24.83
C TRP A 518 8.11 10.53 -23.99
N LYS A 519 7.82 9.23 -23.96
CA LYS A 519 8.60 8.26 -23.15
C LYS A 519 10.11 8.25 -23.45
N ASP A 520 10.48 8.58 -24.70
CA ASP A 520 11.88 8.61 -25.15
C ASP A 520 12.54 9.98 -24.90
N LYS A 521 11.79 10.98 -24.41
CA LYS A 521 12.24 12.36 -24.21
C LYS A 521 12.07 12.87 -22.79
N ILE A 522 11.17 12.29 -22.01
CA ILE A 522 10.86 12.68 -20.63
C ILE A 522 11.02 11.46 -19.75
N TYR A 523 11.89 11.56 -18.75
CA TYR A 523 12.18 10.49 -17.80
C TYR A 523 11.14 10.46 -16.66
N ALA A 524 10.79 11.63 -16.15
CA ALA A 524 9.90 11.77 -15.00
C ALA A 524 9.01 13.00 -15.12
N ILE A 525 7.88 12.97 -14.41
CA ILE A 525 6.96 14.10 -14.24
C ILE A 525 6.86 14.45 -12.75
N ILE A 526 7.03 15.73 -12.43
CA ILE A 526 6.75 16.31 -11.13
C ILE A 526 5.42 17.06 -11.19
N ASP A 527 4.39 16.48 -10.58
CA ASP A 527 3.09 17.13 -10.38
C ASP A 527 3.14 18.01 -9.14
N ILE A 528 3.24 19.32 -9.36
CA ILE A 528 3.27 20.31 -8.28
C ILE A 528 1.87 20.80 -7.83
N SER A 529 0.80 20.24 -8.39
CA SER A 529 -0.58 20.61 -8.03
C SER A 529 -0.95 20.12 -6.64
N HIS A 530 -1.82 20.87 -5.96
CA HIS A 530 -2.34 20.47 -4.64
C HIS A 530 -3.30 19.27 -4.76
N ASP A 531 -4.19 19.33 -5.74
CA ASP A 531 -5.25 18.37 -5.95
C ASP A 531 -4.70 17.03 -6.45
N PRO A 532 -5.28 15.89 -6.06
CA PRO A 532 -5.02 14.60 -6.71
C PRO A 532 -5.12 14.70 -8.23
N PRO A 533 -4.24 13.97 -8.96
CA PRO A 533 -4.18 14.00 -10.42
C PRO A 533 -5.52 13.54 -11.03
N ILE A 534 -5.90 14.15 -12.15
CA ILE A 534 -7.14 13.86 -12.88
C ILE A 534 -6.89 12.92 -14.07
N TYR A 535 -5.89 12.06 -13.93
CA TYR A 535 -5.45 11.07 -14.92
C TYR A 535 -4.75 9.91 -14.20
N ASP A 536 -4.70 8.73 -14.82
CA ASP A 536 -4.01 7.56 -14.23
C ASP A 536 -2.48 7.78 -14.25
N THR A 537 -1.92 8.07 -13.07
CA THR A 537 -0.47 8.26 -12.92
C THR A 537 0.30 6.96 -12.97
N LYS A 538 -0.31 5.82 -12.63
CA LYS A 538 0.35 4.52 -12.71
C LYS A 538 0.47 4.06 -14.15
N ALA A 539 -0.45 4.46 -15.03
CA ALA A 539 -0.27 4.27 -16.47
C ALA A 539 1.02 4.94 -16.96
N MET A 540 1.41 6.08 -16.37
CA MET A 540 2.68 6.74 -16.68
C MET A 540 3.88 5.91 -16.25
N ASP A 541 3.88 5.43 -15.00
CA ASP A 541 4.95 4.57 -14.48
C ASP A 541 5.09 3.28 -15.31
N ARG A 542 3.97 2.61 -15.62
CA ARG A 542 3.93 1.42 -16.51
C ARG A 542 4.40 1.74 -17.93
N GLY A 543 4.21 2.99 -18.36
CA GLY A 543 4.61 3.50 -19.68
C GLY A 543 6.06 3.95 -19.77
N GLY A 544 6.85 3.86 -18.69
CA GLY A 544 8.25 4.25 -18.65
C GLY A 544 8.48 5.74 -18.38
N ILE A 545 7.51 6.45 -17.78
CA ILE A 545 7.66 7.84 -17.33
C ILE A 545 7.33 7.91 -15.83
N HIS A 546 8.34 8.15 -15.00
CA HIS A 546 8.19 8.12 -13.54
C HIS A 546 7.36 9.28 -13.00
N TYR A 547 6.36 9.01 -12.18
CA TYR A 547 5.49 10.05 -11.62
C TYR A 547 5.89 10.43 -10.18
N HIS A 548 6.03 11.73 -9.91
CA HIS A 548 6.33 12.29 -8.60
C HIS A 548 5.33 13.37 -8.21
N LYS A 549 4.59 13.16 -7.11
CA LYS A 549 3.69 14.17 -6.53
C LYS A 549 4.46 15.10 -5.58
N PHE A 550 4.33 16.41 -5.79
CA PHE A 550 4.92 17.47 -4.97
C PHE A 550 3.86 18.55 -4.65
N PRO A 551 2.93 18.30 -3.72
CA PRO A 551 1.79 19.19 -3.54
C PRO A 551 2.20 20.56 -2.98
N THR A 552 1.69 21.64 -3.58
CA THR A 552 2.01 23.03 -3.19
C THR A 552 0.75 23.87 -3.03
N VAL A 553 0.84 24.96 -2.27
CA VAL A 553 -0.29 25.90 -2.09
C VAL A 553 -0.58 26.64 -3.39
N SER A 554 -1.86 26.70 -3.77
CA SER A 554 -2.27 27.37 -5.01
C SER A 554 -2.24 28.89 -4.86
N LYS A 555 -1.91 29.58 -5.97
CA LYS A 555 -1.93 31.06 -6.14
C LYS A 555 -0.93 31.86 -5.29
N VAL A 556 -0.05 31.22 -4.53
CA VAL A 556 0.99 31.89 -3.75
C VAL A 556 2.38 31.43 -4.25
N PRO A 557 3.39 32.31 -4.30
CA PRO A 557 4.76 31.92 -4.61
C PRO A 557 5.29 30.89 -3.61
N PRO A 558 5.93 29.80 -4.08
CA PRO A 558 6.58 28.82 -3.21
C PRO A 558 7.58 29.45 -2.23
N THR A 559 7.53 28.98 -0.99
CA THR A 559 8.46 29.36 0.08
C THR A 559 9.89 28.88 -0.20
N VAL A 560 10.88 29.43 0.51
CA VAL A 560 12.28 28.97 0.42
C VAL A 560 12.40 27.49 0.78
N ILE A 561 11.63 27.04 1.78
CA ILE A 561 11.61 25.64 2.21
C ILE A 561 11.02 24.73 1.13
N GLU A 562 9.93 25.14 0.47
CA GLU A 562 9.35 24.37 -0.64
C GLU A 562 10.31 24.31 -1.84
N VAL A 563 10.99 25.41 -2.17
CA VAL A 563 12.00 25.42 -3.24
C VAL A 563 13.15 24.47 -2.92
N GLY A 564 13.71 24.50 -1.70
CA GLY A 564 14.78 23.58 -1.30
C GLY A 564 14.36 22.11 -1.40
N LYS A 565 13.12 21.78 -1.04
CA LYS A 565 12.57 20.42 -1.20
C LYS A 565 12.39 20.02 -2.66
N PHE A 566 11.96 20.96 -3.51
CA PHE A 566 11.83 20.73 -4.96
C PHE A 566 13.20 20.48 -5.59
N ILE A 567 14.21 21.28 -5.25
CA ILE A 567 15.59 21.10 -5.72
C ILE A 567 16.12 19.72 -5.32
N ALA A 568 15.97 19.32 -4.05
CA ALA A 568 16.39 18.00 -3.60
C ALA A 568 15.67 16.84 -4.33
N LEU A 569 14.40 17.02 -4.70
CA LEU A 569 13.65 16.05 -5.51
C LEU A 569 14.24 15.95 -6.93
N VAL A 570 14.51 17.08 -7.58
CA VAL A 570 15.11 17.10 -8.92
C VAL A 570 16.50 16.47 -8.90
N ASP A 571 17.35 16.82 -7.93
CA ASP A 571 18.70 16.26 -7.81
C ASP A 571 18.67 14.73 -7.65
N ARG A 572 17.72 14.21 -6.87
CA ARG A 572 17.50 12.76 -6.75
C ARG A 572 17.06 12.13 -8.08
N ILE A 573 16.16 12.78 -8.82
CA ILE A 573 15.73 12.28 -10.15
C ILE A 573 16.92 12.26 -11.11
N ARG A 574 17.75 13.30 -11.13
CA ARG A 574 18.97 13.34 -11.95
C ARG A 574 19.95 12.22 -11.61
N ASN A 575 20.12 11.90 -10.33
CA ASN A 575 20.95 10.76 -9.91
C ASN A 575 20.41 9.43 -10.42
N ASN A 576 19.08 9.23 -10.40
CA ASN A 576 18.45 8.04 -10.98
C ASN A 576 18.62 7.99 -12.50
N MET A 577 18.42 9.12 -13.20
CA MET A 577 18.67 9.21 -14.64
C MET A 577 20.11 8.85 -15.01
N ALA A 578 21.09 9.25 -14.18
CA ALA A 578 22.49 8.88 -14.37
C ALA A 578 22.73 7.38 -14.16
N ALA A 579 22.12 6.79 -13.15
CA ALA A 579 22.19 5.35 -12.89
C ALA A 579 21.58 4.52 -14.03
N ASP A 580 20.50 5.01 -14.63
CA ASP A 580 19.78 4.35 -15.72
C ASP A 580 20.37 4.63 -17.11
N GLY A 581 21.37 5.52 -17.21
CA GLY A 581 21.95 5.96 -18.50
C GLY A 581 21.00 6.83 -19.34
N GLU A 582 19.99 7.43 -18.73
CA GLU A 582 18.93 8.22 -19.39
C GLU A 582 19.06 9.74 -19.16
N THR A 583 20.27 10.24 -18.93
CA THR A 583 20.53 11.67 -18.69
C THR A 583 20.08 12.59 -19.83
N TYR A 584 19.92 12.05 -21.05
CA TYR A 584 19.45 12.76 -22.23
C TYR A 584 17.96 13.12 -22.23
N LYS A 585 17.17 12.57 -21.30
CA LYS A 585 15.75 12.88 -21.15
C LYS A 585 15.53 14.09 -20.24
N SER A 586 14.38 14.74 -20.37
CA SER A 586 13.98 15.88 -19.52
C SER A 586 13.17 15.43 -18.30
N ILE A 587 13.06 16.34 -17.33
CA ILE A 587 12.11 16.28 -16.24
C ILE A 587 10.91 17.17 -16.58
N GLY A 588 9.73 16.57 -16.69
CA GLY A 588 8.47 17.28 -16.85
C GLY A 588 8.02 17.90 -15.52
N VAL A 589 7.54 19.14 -15.52
CA VAL A 589 6.97 19.78 -14.31
C VAL A 589 5.62 20.39 -14.67
N HIS A 590 4.58 20.08 -13.91
CA HIS A 590 3.25 20.63 -14.18
C HIS A 590 2.51 21.05 -12.92
N CYS A 591 1.78 22.16 -13.03
CA CYS A 591 0.66 22.46 -12.15
C CYS A 591 -0.63 22.21 -12.93
N HIS A 592 -1.64 23.07 -12.82
CA HIS A 592 -2.83 22.96 -13.66
C HIS A 592 -2.56 23.42 -15.11
N TYR A 593 -2.04 24.63 -15.29
CA TYR A 593 -1.77 25.21 -16.63
C TYR A 593 -0.28 25.23 -17.02
N GLY A 594 0.64 24.98 -16.08
CA GLY A 594 2.08 24.93 -16.38
C GLY A 594 2.77 26.28 -16.57
N TYR A 595 2.30 27.34 -15.90
CA TYR A 595 2.88 28.70 -16.02
C TYR A 595 3.48 29.22 -14.71
N ASN A 596 2.69 29.75 -13.78
CA ASN A 596 3.22 30.54 -12.65
C ASN A 596 4.08 29.73 -11.66
N ARG A 597 3.47 28.79 -10.92
CA ARG A 597 4.21 27.94 -9.97
C ARG A 597 5.25 27.08 -10.67
N THR A 598 4.92 26.55 -11.84
CA THR A 598 5.82 25.72 -12.64
C THR A 598 7.07 26.52 -13.03
N GLY A 599 6.88 27.73 -13.56
CA GLY A 599 7.96 28.63 -13.90
C GLY A 599 8.76 29.05 -12.68
N PHE A 600 8.11 29.35 -11.55
CA PHE A 600 8.82 29.72 -10.33
C PHE A 600 9.76 28.63 -9.83
N PHE A 601 9.30 27.38 -9.73
CA PHE A 601 10.15 26.26 -9.32
C PHE A 601 11.29 25.99 -10.30
N ILE A 602 11.00 26.01 -11.61
CA ILE A 602 12.02 25.82 -12.63
C ILE A 602 13.06 26.94 -12.56
N CYS A 603 12.64 28.21 -12.56
CA CYS A 603 13.56 29.36 -12.49
C CYS A 603 14.41 29.31 -11.22
N SER A 604 13.81 29.01 -10.06
CA SER A 604 14.57 28.80 -8.82
C SER A 604 15.65 27.73 -8.95
N TYR A 605 15.35 26.60 -9.61
CA TYR A 605 16.35 25.56 -9.84
C TYR A 605 17.47 26.06 -10.76
N LEU A 606 17.13 26.74 -11.87
CA LEU A 606 18.13 27.28 -12.81
C LEU A 606 19.09 28.26 -12.12
N ILE A 607 18.56 29.10 -11.24
CA ILE A 607 19.36 30.08 -10.49
C ILE A 607 20.25 29.39 -9.43
N GLU A 608 19.70 28.43 -8.67
CA GLU A 608 20.43 27.80 -7.55
C GLU A 608 21.38 26.66 -7.97
N ARG A 609 21.19 26.06 -9.15
CA ARG A 609 21.94 24.87 -9.60
C ARG A 609 22.62 24.99 -10.95
N GLU A 610 22.14 25.86 -11.85
CA GLU A 610 22.62 25.94 -13.23
C GLU A 610 23.25 27.31 -13.57
N ASP A 611 23.54 28.12 -12.54
CA ASP A 611 24.21 29.43 -12.62
C ASP A 611 23.49 30.49 -13.50
N PHE A 612 22.16 30.41 -13.63
CA PHE A 612 21.38 31.44 -14.33
C PHE A 612 21.22 32.70 -13.46
N SER A 613 21.28 33.88 -14.10
CA SER A 613 20.72 35.10 -13.48
C SER A 613 19.19 35.01 -13.37
N VAL A 614 18.57 35.87 -12.55
CA VAL A 614 17.10 35.92 -12.43
C VAL A 614 16.45 36.25 -13.77
N GLU A 615 17.01 37.24 -14.47
CA GLU A 615 16.59 37.66 -15.81
C GLU A 615 16.68 36.50 -16.80
N GLU A 616 17.84 35.82 -16.84
CA GLU A 616 18.07 34.71 -17.76
C GLU A 616 17.11 33.55 -17.50
N ALA A 617 16.86 33.20 -16.23
CA ALA A 617 15.96 32.10 -15.89
C ALA A 617 14.51 32.39 -16.29
N VAL A 618 14.05 33.63 -16.05
CA VAL A 618 12.70 34.08 -16.43
C VAL A 618 12.55 34.11 -17.96
N ASP A 619 13.56 34.62 -18.68
CA ASP A 619 13.55 34.69 -20.13
C ASP A 619 13.64 33.32 -20.79
N GLU A 620 14.47 32.42 -20.28
CA GLU A 620 14.56 31.01 -20.72
C GLU A 620 13.18 30.33 -20.60
N PHE A 621 12.53 30.46 -19.44
CA PHE A 621 11.19 29.89 -19.23
C PHE A 621 10.15 30.51 -20.16
N LYS A 622 10.21 31.83 -20.37
CA LYS A 622 9.31 32.57 -21.27
C LYS A 622 9.46 32.15 -22.73
N GLN A 623 10.69 31.95 -23.20
CA GLN A 623 10.97 31.47 -24.55
C GLN A 623 10.44 30.05 -24.76
N ALA A 624 10.68 29.14 -23.80
CA ALA A 624 10.23 27.77 -23.90
C ALA A 624 8.70 27.61 -23.72
N LYS A 625 8.07 28.43 -22.87
CA LYS A 625 6.63 28.39 -22.57
C LYS A 625 5.98 29.77 -22.61
N PRO A 626 5.77 30.37 -23.80
CA PRO A 626 5.16 31.69 -23.91
C PRO A 626 3.77 31.77 -23.26
N PRO A 627 3.44 32.87 -22.54
CA PRO A 627 4.21 34.10 -22.36
C PRO A 627 5.19 34.08 -21.16
N GLY A 628 5.47 32.91 -20.57
CA GLY A 628 6.22 32.77 -19.32
C GLY A 628 5.34 32.82 -18.08
N ILE A 629 5.94 33.21 -16.94
CA ILE A 629 5.22 33.45 -15.69
C ILE A 629 4.25 34.63 -15.93
N LYS A 630 2.96 34.44 -15.64
CA LYS A 630 1.87 35.37 -15.99
C LYS A 630 1.53 36.37 -14.87
N HIS A 631 2.00 36.12 -13.66
CA HIS A 631 1.67 36.95 -12.51
C HIS A 631 2.94 37.60 -11.96
N ASP A 632 2.95 38.92 -11.93
CA ASP A 632 4.13 39.72 -11.58
C ASP A 632 4.63 39.40 -10.17
N HIS A 633 3.74 39.18 -9.19
CA HIS A 633 4.15 38.83 -7.83
C HIS A 633 5.00 37.54 -7.73
N PHE A 634 4.92 36.60 -8.70
CA PHE A 634 5.83 35.46 -8.75
C PHE A 634 7.22 35.88 -9.26
N ILE A 635 7.27 36.76 -10.26
CA ILE A 635 8.51 37.33 -10.80
C ILE A 635 9.18 38.19 -9.74
N ASP A 636 8.45 39.13 -9.14
CA ASP A 636 8.93 40.00 -8.06
C ASP A 636 9.53 39.19 -6.91
N THR A 637 8.89 38.07 -6.55
CA THR A 637 9.41 37.19 -5.50
C THR A 637 10.73 36.52 -5.89
N LEU A 638 10.95 36.18 -7.16
CA LEU A 638 12.25 35.69 -7.64
C LEU A 638 13.32 36.78 -7.52
N TYR A 639 13.02 38.01 -7.96
CA TYR A 639 13.94 39.15 -7.83
C TYR A 639 14.27 39.46 -6.36
N VAL A 640 13.25 39.52 -5.48
CA VAL A 640 13.45 39.74 -4.03
C VAL A 640 14.31 38.63 -3.40
N ARG A 641 14.21 37.40 -3.91
CA ARG A 641 14.94 36.24 -3.36
C ARG A 641 16.39 36.16 -3.84
N TYR A 642 16.65 36.49 -5.10
CA TYR A 642 17.92 36.16 -5.76
C TYR A 642 18.70 37.39 -6.28
N CYS A 643 18.16 38.62 -6.22
CA CYS A 643 18.95 39.81 -6.52
C CYS A 643 20.00 40.09 -5.45
N VAL A 644 21.27 40.10 -5.88
CA VAL A 644 22.42 40.37 -5.03
C VAL A 644 22.43 41.84 -4.59
N GLY A 645 22.59 42.10 -3.28
CA GLY A 645 22.72 43.45 -2.71
C GLY A 645 21.46 44.06 -2.06
N LEU A 646 20.35 43.31 -2.01
CA LEU A 646 19.08 43.79 -1.45
C LEU A 646 19.12 43.81 0.10
N LYS A 647 19.45 44.96 0.70
CA LYS A 647 19.32 45.18 2.16
C LYS A 647 17.84 45.31 2.50
N LYS A 648 17.25 44.31 3.18
CA LYS A 648 15.91 44.44 3.76
C LYS A 648 15.98 45.45 4.91
N PRO A 649 15.32 46.62 4.83
CA PRO A 649 15.20 47.51 5.98
C PRO A 649 14.45 46.80 7.10
N ALA A 650 14.80 47.11 8.36
CA ALA A 650 14.11 46.55 9.51
C ALA A 650 12.62 46.90 9.45
N THR A 651 11.76 45.90 9.62
CA THR A 651 10.31 46.11 9.68
C THR A 651 9.99 46.81 11.00
N LEU A 652 9.73 48.12 10.96
CA LEU A 652 9.21 48.87 12.09
C LEU A 652 7.77 48.41 12.34
N ARG A 653 7.54 47.67 13.42
CA ARG A 653 6.20 47.45 13.95
C ARG A 653 5.89 48.65 14.83
N LEU A 654 4.89 49.45 14.45
CA LEU A 654 4.30 50.42 15.34
C LEU A 654 3.57 49.60 16.42
N GLU A 655 4.08 49.64 17.65
CA GLU A 655 3.31 49.18 18.80
C GLU A 655 2.13 50.15 18.94
N GLU A 656 0.90 49.64 18.85
CA GLU A 656 -0.27 50.40 19.27
C GLU A 656 -0.18 50.56 20.78
N ASP A 657 0.16 51.77 21.23
CA ASP A 657 0.02 52.18 22.63
C ASP A 657 -1.45 52.03 23.02
N SER A 658 -1.79 50.90 23.64
CA SER A 658 -3.05 50.74 24.36
C SER A 658 -2.90 51.32 25.77
N GLU A 659 -2.92 52.66 25.86
CA GLU A 659 -3.56 53.34 26.99
C GLU A 659 -5.00 53.67 26.57
N GLY A 660 -5.97 53.03 27.23
CA GLY A 660 -7.41 53.28 27.02
C GLY A 660 -8.27 52.05 27.28
#